data_AF-A0A816BV90-F1
#
_entry.id   AF-A0A816BV90-F1
#
_cell.length_a   1.000
_cell.length_b   1.000
_cell.length_c   1.000
_cell.angle_alpha   90.00
_cell.angle_beta   90.00
_cell.angle_gamma   90.00
#
_symmetry.space_group_name_H-M   'P 1'
#
loop_
_entity.id
_entity.type
_entity.pdbx_description
1 polymer ?
#
loop_
_entity_poly.entity_id
_entity_poly.type
_entity_poly.pdbx_seq_one_letter_code
_entity_poly.pdbx_strand_id
1 'polypeptide(L)'
;MEFSDADHGFRARFLEPKFEPESFVQSIASKSIGSADLMNMKRRMHLISSEAKTELKHNVYRNHTKFIETAKEVSSLESEVYQLHSLLADEKQLLNTVKELLNVESKADTSETSDTESWETLLHHCQSLGLVSVSPERRLIHSGKLLEVKLENLSTKPQTKGSSTSKLPASYVTHQCYGLLFSDCFIIAKSSNIRTATAYDVDQVIKLHQPVTGMNNNRNANQNKQVQSSAIQLINVKDDVLRNSFSIKHNLETHTLMCDNAQSKKHWMEMFESALYPQQRRGSLLHTEAGRLSTSPTSISSSGNDRSSIQQQQLQLFEEDFYAEDWISDTQENLVILLAERNFDQALELILRARNYVRQFLQGHSQQPMHFVDEYTKGVQIKEQELCKLIEKEIQNICDRGCSTNLLKHYYHHIQTLKQLGYVPKACDLFITIQLSLMRNTLKQTKLEELNVVFVENFANTFFTRLVDSYYEFVEIFKDQKSTFTKFIVWMSSEIEKLITILHNQQYISTKNFTFSMKNIHILLTKANEFSSKLIDVKFMFEEQLEQLLIQIINTQKDVIIDTLRQRHRDEKWISVTLQTQDRLDQLYFEFRELGLDSQKFLQPFLTTTNEVTQIHLAPSTLLFAKAYLTFSRDLFKIHYSLINQTIVEALVELIKLHLKYYERALQKLQTSNDKQLKNFIMKNVDFSLNHLFHYVDTLYRPKVGHSVKYFTKVYEKMSKLKEMAAAEK
;
A
#
# COMPACT_ATOMS: atom_id res chain seq x y z
N MET A 1 -35.32 38.27 -35.58
CA MET A 1 -36.65 38.75 -35.16
C MET A 1 -36.42 39.93 -34.24
N GLU A 2 -36.90 41.10 -34.63
CA GLU A 2 -36.79 42.33 -33.83
C GLU A 2 -37.68 42.19 -32.59
N PHE A 3 -37.07 42.31 -31.40
CA PHE A 3 -37.76 42.27 -30.12
C PHE A 3 -38.62 43.53 -29.96
N SER A 4 -39.90 43.38 -29.65
CA SER A 4 -40.69 44.53 -29.22
C SER A 4 -40.19 44.98 -27.84
N ASP A 5 -40.01 46.30 -27.64
CA ASP A 5 -39.55 46.91 -26.37
C ASP A 5 -40.34 46.44 -25.13
N ALA A 6 -41.56 45.93 -25.32
CA ALA A 6 -42.39 45.38 -24.25
C ALA A 6 -41.87 44.06 -23.66
N ASP A 7 -41.17 43.21 -24.43
CA ASP A 7 -40.63 41.93 -23.93
C ASP A 7 -39.32 42.11 -23.17
N HIS A 8 -38.50 43.10 -23.54
CA HIS A 8 -37.29 43.45 -22.80
C HIS A 8 -37.61 43.99 -21.40
N GLY A 9 -38.60 44.87 -21.28
CA GLY A 9 -39.07 45.38 -20.00
C GLY A 9 -39.72 44.32 -19.11
N PHE A 10 -40.35 43.30 -19.71
CA PHE A 10 -40.93 42.17 -18.98
C PHE A 10 -39.85 41.24 -18.41
N ARG A 11 -38.82 40.88 -19.20
CA ARG A 11 -37.67 40.07 -18.73
C ARG A 11 -36.84 40.80 -17.66
N ALA A 12 -36.61 42.11 -17.83
CA ALA A 12 -35.81 42.90 -16.89
C ALA A 12 -36.40 42.95 -15.46
N ARG A 13 -37.73 42.93 -15.33
CA ARG A 13 -38.41 42.94 -14.03
C ARG A 13 -38.17 41.67 -13.20
N PHE A 14 -37.95 40.52 -13.84
CA PHE A 14 -37.63 39.27 -13.13
C PHE A 14 -36.17 39.20 -12.66
N LEU A 15 -35.30 40.08 -13.18
CA LEU A 15 -33.88 40.16 -12.82
C LEU A 15 -33.62 41.18 -11.70
N GLU A 16 -34.66 41.82 -11.16
CA GLU A 16 -34.52 42.77 -10.05
C GLU A 16 -34.25 42.05 -8.72
N PRO A 17 -33.25 42.50 -7.93
CA PRO A 17 -32.79 41.80 -6.71
C PRO A 17 -33.80 41.79 -5.54
N LYS A 18 -34.94 42.48 -5.69
CA LYS A 18 -36.05 42.52 -4.72
C LYS A 18 -37.39 42.21 -5.39
N PHE A 19 -37.39 41.25 -6.32
CA PHE A 19 -38.62 40.81 -6.96
C PHE A 19 -39.50 40.02 -5.97
N GLU A 20 -40.69 40.55 -5.67
CA GLU A 20 -41.70 39.84 -4.88
C GLU A 20 -42.79 39.23 -5.79
N PRO A 21 -42.87 37.89 -5.89
CA PRO A 21 -43.80 37.21 -6.78
C PRO A 21 -45.26 37.53 -6.48
N GLU A 22 -45.61 37.62 -5.19
CA GLU A 22 -46.99 37.84 -4.74
C GLU A 22 -47.49 39.24 -5.09
N SER A 23 -46.66 40.26 -4.84
CA SER A 23 -46.94 41.66 -5.22
C SER A 23 -47.06 41.83 -6.73
N PHE A 24 -46.22 41.13 -7.50
CA PHE A 24 -46.27 41.15 -8.96
C PHE A 24 -47.56 40.51 -9.51
N VAL A 25 -47.92 39.32 -9.02
CA VAL A 25 -49.16 38.64 -9.41
C VAL A 25 -50.39 39.46 -8.99
N GLN A 26 -50.35 40.10 -7.83
CA GLN A 26 -51.43 40.97 -7.33
C GLN A 26 -51.56 42.26 -8.16
N SER A 27 -50.45 42.84 -8.63
CA SER A 27 -50.44 43.98 -9.56
C SER A 27 -50.99 43.62 -10.95
N ILE A 28 -50.73 42.40 -11.41
CA ILE A 28 -51.23 41.90 -12.69
C ILE A 28 -52.72 41.55 -12.60
N ALA A 29 -53.14 40.90 -11.52
CA ALA A 29 -54.54 40.54 -11.28
C ALA A 29 -55.44 41.79 -11.09
N SER A 30 -54.91 42.87 -10.52
CA SER A 30 -55.66 44.14 -10.36
C SER A 30 -55.75 44.99 -11.62
N LYS A 31 -54.85 44.81 -12.60
CA LYS A 31 -54.83 45.55 -13.87
C LYS A 31 -55.50 44.82 -15.04
N SER A 32 -55.80 43.53 -14.89
CA SER A 32 -56.40 42.72 -15.96
C SER A 32 -57.92 42.77 -15.88
N ILE A 33 -58.57 43.17 -16.97
CA ILE A 33 -60.04 43.37 -17.03
C ILE A 33 -60.77 42.05 -17.41
N GLY A 34 -60.05 40.93 -17.59
CA GLY A 34 -60.68 39.63 -17.81
C GLY A 34 -59.74 38.41 -17.76
N SER A 35 -60.36 37.22 -17.72
CA SER A 35 -59.68 35.91 -17.70
C SER A 35 -58.78 35.68 -18.93
N ALA A 36 -59.13 36.27 -20.08
CA ALA A 36 -58.37 36.14 -21.32
C ALA A 36 -56.98 36.81 -21.25
N ASP A 37 -56.87 37.97 -20.58
CA ASP A 37 -55.60 38.69 -20.45
C ASP A 37 -54.63 37.98 -19.51
N LEU A 38 -55.17 37.40 -18.42
CA LEU A 38 -54.42 36.55 -17.49
C LEU A 38 -53.92 35.27 -18.17
N MET A 39 -54.75 34.63 -19.00
CA MET A 39 -54.32 33.44 -19.76
C MET A 39 -53.26 33.77 -20.82
N ASN A 40 -53.38 34.90 -21.52
CA ASN A 40 -52.37 35.35 -22.46
C ASN A 40 -51.05 35.69 -21.76
N MET A 41 -51.09 36.31 -20.58
CA MET A 41 -49.91 36.61 -19.78
C MET A 41 -49.26 35.32 -19.23
N LYS A 42 -50.05 34.35 -18.78
CA LYS A 42 -49.55 33.02 -18.37
C LYS A 42 -48.88 32.30 -19.54
N ARG A 43 -49.45 32.34 -20.74
CA ARG A 43 -48.82 31.79 -21.95
C ARG A 43 -47.50 32.49 -22.30
N ARG A 44 -47.45 33.82 -22.19
CA ARG A 44 -46.20 34.58 -22.38
C ARG A 44 -45.13 34.21 -21.36
N MET A 45 -45.50 34.05 -20.08
CA MET A 45 -44.58 33.61 -19.04
C MET A 45 -44.04 32.20 -19.30
N HIS A 46 -44.89 31.27 -19.72
CA HIS A 46 -44.45 29.93 -20.13
C HIS A 46 -43.53 29.96 -21.36
N LEU A 47 -43.84 30.79 -22.35
CA LEU A 47 -43.01 30.94 -23.55
C LEU A 47 -41.62 31.46 -23.20
N ILE A 48 -41.54 32.56 -22.44
CA ILE A 48 -40.27 33.17 -22.01
C ILE A 48 -39.50 32.23 -21.09
N SER A 49 -40.17 31.48 -20.22
CA SER A 49 -39.54 30.47 -19.37
C SER A 49 -38.95 29.32 -20.20
N SER A 50 -39.69 28.84 -21.22
CA SER A 50 -39.17 27.80 -22.13
C SER A 50 -37.98 28.30 -22.94
N GLU A 51 -38.05 29.54 -23.42
CA GLU A 51 -37.00 30.18 -24.21
C GLU A 51 -35.74 30.43 -23.37
N ALA A 52 -35.89 30.92 -22.13
CA ALA A 52 -34.79 31.08 -21.18
C ALA A 52 -34.17 29.73 -20.79
N LYS A 53 -34.97 28.66 -20.64
CA LYS A 53 -34.46 27.30 -20.40
C LYS A 53 -33.62 26.83 -21.58
N THR A 54 -34.06 27.06 -22.82
CA THR A 54 -33.30 26.71 -24.03
C THR A 54 -32.05 27.56 -24.21
N GLU A 55 -32.10 28.86 -23.88
CA GLU A 55 -30.98 29.78 -23.99
C GLU A 55 -29.90 29.49 -22.94
N LEU A 56 -30.30 29.21 -21.69
CA LEU A 56 -29.40 28.73 -20.65
C LEU A 56 -28.75 27.41 -21.05
N LYS A 57 -29.54 26.46 -21.58
CA LYS A 57 -29.01 25.21 -22.12
C LYS A 57 -27.96 25.51 -23.20
N HIS A 58 -28.29 26.32 -24.21
CA HIS A 58 -27.34 26.64 -25.28
C HIS A 58 -26.07 27.36 -24.79
N ASN A 59 -26.17 28.26 -23.81
CA ASN A 59 -25.04 28.99 -23.25
C ASN A 59 -24.12 28.10 -22.39
N VAL A 60 -24.70 27.17 -21.61
CA VAL A 60 -23.93 26.16 -20.86
C VAL A 60 -23.17 25.27 -21.82
N TYR A 61 -23.81 24.79 -22.91
CA TYR A 61 -23.15 23.94 -23.90
C TYR A 61 -22.04 24.66 -24.67
N ARG A 62 -22.26 25.93 -25.04
CA ARG A 62 -21.25 26.73 -25.75
C ARG A 62 -19.97 26.91 -24.91
N ASN A 63 -20.11 27.01 -23.59
CA ASN A 63 -18.98 27.15 -22.67
C ASN A 63 -18.54 25.81 -22.05
N HIS A 64 -19.28 24.73 -22.29
CA HIS A 64 -19.05 23.42 -21.69
C HIS A 64 -17.64 22.91 -21.94
N THR A 65 -17.11 23.04 -23.16
CA THR A 65 -15.73 22.63 -23.48
C THR A 65 -14.70 23.33 -22.58
N LYS A 66 -14.88 24.63 -22.33
CA LYS A 66 -13.97 25.39 -21.45
C LYS A 66 -14.13 24.99 -19.98
N PHE A 67 -15.37 24.77 -19.51
CA PHE A 67 -15.61 24.26 -18.16
C PHE A 67 -14.98 22.88 -17.95
N ILE A 68 -15.08 22.00 -18.94
CA ILE A 68 -14.47 20.67 -18.92
C ILE A 68 -12.95 20.75 -18.93
N GLU A 69 -12.35 21.61 -19.74
CA GLU A 69 -10.90 21.84 -19.75
C GLU A 69 -10.43 22.36 -18.40
N THR A 70 -11.12 23.35 -17.83
CA THR A 70 -10.79 23.89 -16.50
C THR A 70 -10.98 22.83 -15.40
N ALA A 71 -12.06 22.04 -15.44
CA ALA A 71 -12.29 20.96 -14.46
C ALA A 71 -11.21 19.88 -14.53
N LYS A 72 -10.76 19.51 -15.75
CA LYS A 72 -9.64 18.58 -15.94
C LYS A 72 -8.33 19.12 -15.38
N GLU A 73 -8.05 20.41 -15.58
CA GLU A 73 -6.87 21.07 -15.01
C GLU A 73 -6.93 21.13 -13.48
N VAL A 74 -8.09 21.47 -12.91
CA VAL A 74 -8.32 21.49 -11.46
C VAL A 74 -8.16 20.10 -10.85
N SER A 75 -8.73 19.06 -11.46
CA SER A 75 -8.60 17.67 -11.01
C SER A 75 -7.14 17.18 -11.13
N SER A 76 -6.41 17.59 -12.18
CA SER A 76 -4.97 17.31 -12.32
C SER A 76 -4.17 17.98 -11.21
N LEU A 77 -4.44 19.25 -10.93
CA LEU A 77 -3.83 20.01 -9.83
C LEU A 77 -4.13 19.39 -8.48
N GLU A 78 -5.37 18.95 -8.24
CA GLU A 78 -5.76 18.27 -7.01
C GLU A 78 -4.98 16.97 -6.83
N SER A 79 -4.86 16.14 -7.88
CA SER A 79 -4.03 14.94 -7.85
C SER A 79 -2.56 15.24 -7.54
N GLU A 80 -2.00 16.31 -8.13
CA GLU A 80 -0.63 16.75 -7.85
C GLU A 80 -0.47 17.25 -6.41
N VAL A 81 -1.44 18.00 -5.87
CA VAL A 81 -1.46 18.46 -4.49
C VAL A 81 -1.57 17.29 -3.50
N TYR A 82 -2.39 16.28 -3.81
CA TYR A 82 -2.47 15.05 -3.02
C TYR A 82 -1.15 14.28 -3.04
N GLN A 83 -0.50 14.15 -4.20
CA GLN A 83 0.82 13.54 -4.31
C GLN A 83 1.86 14.31 -3.49
N LEU A 84 1.86 15.64 -3.55
CA LEU A 84 2.77 16.48 -2.79
C LEU A 84 2.51 16.38 -1.29
N HIS A 85 1.24 16.34 -0.86
CA HIS A 85 0.88 16.08 0.52
C HIS A 85 1.39 14.71 0.98
N SER A 86 1.27 13.67 0.15
CA SER A 86 1.81 12.34 0.48
C SER A 86 3.33 12.37 0.60
N LEU A 87 4.04 12.98 -0.35
CA LEU A 87 5.51 13.10 -0.29
C LEU A 87 5.97 13.87 0.94
N LEU A 88 5.28 14.95 1.31
CA LEU A 88 5.56 15.70 2.54
C LEU A 88 5.23 14.88 3.80
N ALA A 89 4.22 14.01 3.77
CA ALA A 89 3.93 13.09 4.86
C ALA A 89 5.04 12.03 5.00
N ASP A 90 5.53 11.51 3.88
CA ASP A 90 6.65 10.56 3.83
C ASP A 90 7.95 11.22 4.31
N GLU A 91 8.26 12.46 3.88
CA GLU A 91 9.40 13.23 4.38
C GLU A 91 9.27 13.53 5.87
N LYS A 92 8.07 13.88 6.36
CA LYS A 92 7.81 14.08 7.78
C LYS A 92 8.02 12.79 8.57
N GLN A 93 7.59 11.64 8.05
CA GLN A 93 7.80 10.35 8.68
C GLN A 93 9.30 9.99 8.71
N LEU A 94 10.01 10.21 7.61
CA LEU A 94 11.47 10.06 7.53
C LEU A 94 12.18 10.98 8.53
N LEU A 95 11.81 12.25 8.60
CA LEU A 95 12.34 13.21 9.58
C LEU A 95 12.05 12.78 11.02
N ASN A 96 10.86 12.23 11.29
CA ASN A 96 10.53 11.67 12.60
C ASN A 96 11.39 10.43 12.91
N THR A 97 11.59 9.55 11.93
CA THR A 97 12.43 8.35 12.09
C THR A 97 13.90 8.75 12.32
N VAL A 98 14.40 9.74 11.58
CA VAL A 98 15.74 10.31 11.76
C VAL A 98 15.85 11.01 13.11
N LYS A 99 14.81 11.75 13.54
CA LYS A 99 14.73 12.38 14.86
C LYS A 99 14.72 11.34 15.98
N GLU A 100 14.05 10.21 15.80
CA GLU A 100 14.06 9.08 16.74
C GLU A 100 15.44 8.42 16.79
N LEU A 101 16.10 8.21 15.64
CA LEU A 101 17.47 7.71 15.57
C LEU A 101 18.49 8.66 16.20
N LEU A 102 18.32 9.97 16.02
CA LEU A 102 19.13 11.00 16.69
C LEU A 102 18.81 11.11 18.19
N ASN A 103 17.59 10.78 18.60
CA ASN A 103 17.20 10.68 20.02
C ASN A 103 17.73 9.40 20.70
N VAL A 104 18.35 8.45 19.99
CA VAL A 104 18.99 7.28 20.61
C VAL A 104 20.23 7.68 21.43
N GLU A 105 20.85 8.84 21.16
CA GLU A 105 21.94 9.37 22.00
C GLU A 105 21.46 10.04 23.29
N SER A 106 20.15 10.17 23.51
CA SER A 106 19.59 10.82 24.69
C SER A 106 18.32 10.15 25.23
N LYS A 107 18.40 8.85 25.53
CA LYS A 107 17.45 8.20 26.46
C LYS A 107 18.18 7.37 27.53
N ALA A 108 18.49 8.04 28.64
CA ALA A 108 18.19 7.45 29.94
C ALA A 108 16.76 7.90 30.31
N ASP A 109 15.91 6.94 30.66
CA ASP A 109 14.61 7.05 31.32
C ASP A 109 13.52 7.90 30.63
N THR A 110 12.67 7.28 29.82
CA THR A 110 11.26 6.97 30.18
C THR A 110 10.50 6.36 28.99
N SER A 111 9.54 5.54 29.36
CA SER A 111 8.64 4.67 28.60
C SER A 111 8.00 5.26 27.33
N GLU A 112 7.89 4.39 26.33
CA GLU A 112 7.00 4.52 25.17
C GLU A 112 5.54 4.77 25.61
N THR A 113 4.87 5.74 24.99
CA THR A 113 3.46 5.59 24.59
C THR A 113 3.12 6.56 23.45
N SER A 114 2.42 5.98 22.48
CA SER A 114 1.60 6.54 21.40
C SER A 114 1.08 7.98 21.57
N ASP A 115 1.00 8.65 20.41
CA ASP A 115 0.23 9.87 20.13
C ASP A 115 -1.16 9.92 20.80
N THR A 116 -1.17 10.35 22.05
CA THR A 116 -2.26 11.07 22.71
C THR A 116 -1.58 11.87 23.81
N GLU A 117 -1.43 13.19 23.66
CA GLU A 117 -1.07 14.07 24.77
C GLU A 117 -2.19 13.95 25.83
N SER A 118 -2.04 12.97 26.73
CA SER A 118 -2.94 12.75 27.84
C SER A 118 -2.73 13.91 28.82
N TRP A 119 -3.85 14.47 29.29
CA TRP A 119 -3.99 15.54 30.29
C TRP A 119 -2.94 15.56 31.43
N GLU A 120 -2.36 14.41 31.76
CA GLU A 120 -1.33 14.19 32.78
C GLU A 120 0.05 14.75 32.40
N THR A 121 0.46 14.73 31.12
CA THR A 121 1.74 15.32 30.67
C THR A 121 1.71 16.85 30.65
N LEU A 122 0.54 17.45 30.38
CA LEU A 122 0.31 18.89 30.49
C LEU A 122 0.31 19.38 31.94
N LEU A 123 -0.18 18.56 32.88
CA LEU A 123 -0.14 18.87 34.32
C LEU A 123 1.30 18.97 34.85
N HIS A 124 2.20 18.15 34.33
CA HIS A 124 3.61 18.12 34.73
C HIS A 124 4.42 19.33 34.23
N HIS A 125 3.95 20.01 33.17
CA HIS A 125 4.59 21.20 32.59
C HIS A 125 4.08 22.54 33.16
N CYS A 126 2.97 22.52 33.89
CA CYS A 126 2.31 23.71 34.44
C CYS A 126 2.09 23.53 35.95
N GLN A 127 3.09 23.86 36.78
CA GLN A 127 3.01 23.75 38.25
C GLN A 127 1.82 24.50 38.87
N SER A 128 1.26 25.49 38.17
CA SER A 128 0.14 26.34 38.59
C SER A 128 -1.25 25.78 38.23
N LEU A 129 -1.37 24.70 37.43
CA LEU A 129 -2.67 24.06 37.10
C LEU A 129 -3.23 23.16 38.20
N GLY A 130 -2.42 22.77 39.20
CA GLY A 130 -2.86 21.92 40.32
C GLY A 130 -4.03 22.51 41.13
N LEU A 131 -4.16 23.83 41.17
CA LEU A 131 -5.26 24.54 41.86
C LEU A 131 -6.59 24.55 41.08
N VAL A 132 -6.56 24.25 39.78
CA VAL A 132 -7.75 24.23 38.90
C VAL A 132 -8.40 22.83 38.87
N SER A 133 -7.69 21.80 39.38
CA SER A 133 -8.01 20.37 39.27
C SER A 133 -9.26 19.88 40.05
N VAL A 134 -9.84 20.66 40.97
CA VAL A 134 -10.83 20.12 41.94
C VAL A 134 -12.29 20.25 41.49
N SER A 135 -12.62 20.04 40.21
CA SER A 135 -14.03 19.97 39.78
C SER A 135 -14.28 18.82 38.81
N PRO A 136 -15.01 17.76 39.22
CA PRO A 136 -15.14 16.49 38.49
C PRO A 136 -16.00 16.53 37.22
N GLU A 137 -16.46 17.70 36.77
CA GLU A 137 -17.29 17.85 35.55
C GLU A 137 -16.60 18.62 34.39
N ARG A 138 -15.30 18.93 34.47
CA ARG A 138 -14.59 19.66 33.41
C ARG A 138 -14.03 18.73 32.33
N ARG A 139 -14.50 18.89 31.08
CA ARG A 139 -14.00 18.18 29.90
C ARG A 139 -13.19 19.12 29.01
N LEU A 140 -11.95 18.74 28.70
CA LEU A 140 -11.11 19.45 27.71
C LEU A 140 -11.71 19.23 26.30
N ILE A 141 -11.98 20.33 25.61
CA ILE A 141 -12.56 20.37 24.26
C ILE A 141 -11.46 20.51 23.21
N HIS A 142 -10.51 21.42 23.40
CA HIS A 142 -9.41 21.64 22.46
C HIS A 142 -8.21 22.33 23.14
N SER A 143 -6.99 22.05 22.67
CA SER A 143 -5.75 22.65 23.17
C SER A 143 -4.77 22.94 22.03
N GLY A 144 -4.01 24.03 22.12
CA GLY A 144 -3.02 24.36 21.09
C GLY A 144 -2.24 25.65 21.34
N LYS A 145 -1.16 25.83 20.57
CA LYS A 145 -0.30 27.01 20.60
C LYS A 145 -0.93 28.17 19.83
N LEU A 146 -0.87 29.37 20.41
CA LEU A 146 -1.41 30.61 19.85
C LEU A 146 -0.44 31.77 20.10
N LEU A 147 -0.60 32.88 19.38
CA LEU A 147 0.15 34.12 19.62
C LEU A 147 -0.81 35.21 20.09
N GLU A 148 -0.63 35.71 21.32
CA GLU A 148 -1.41 36.85 21.83
C GLU A 148 -0.77 38.17 21.36
N VAL A 149 -1.57 39.05 20.75
CA VAL A 149 -1.12 40.34 20.21
C VAL A 149 -1.51 41.48 21.17
N LYS A 150 -0.54 42.29 21.61
CA LYS A 150 -0.76 43.50 22.42
C LYS A 150 -0.22 44.76 21.73
N LEU A 151 -0.90 45.90 21.90
CA LEU A 151 -0.44 47.21 21.41
C LEU A 151 0.57 47.85 22.38
N GLU A 152 1.67 48.38 21.87
CA GLU A 152 2.65 49.14 22.65
C GLU A 152 2.18 50.59 22.87
N ASN A 153 1.98 51.00 24.12
CA ASN A 153 1.76 52.42 24.47
C ASN A 153 3.13 53.09 24.69
N LEU A 154 3.56 53.96 23.77
CA LEU A 154 4.77 54.77 23.96
C LEU A 154 4.60 55.76 25.13
N SER A 155 5.35 55.56 26.22
CA SER A 155 5.53 56.59 27.25
C SER A 155 6.97 57.12 27.30
N THR A 156 7.10 58.38 26.86
CA THR A 156 7.98 59.47 27.33
C THR A 156 9.51 59.41 27.12
N LYS A 157 10.02 60.21 26.16
CA LYS A 157 10.97 61.34 26.39
C LYS A 157 11.07 62.26 25.14
N PRO A 158 11.42 63.56 25.29
CA PRO A 158 11.14 64.58 24.27
C PRO A 158 12.38 65.08 23.47
N GLN A 159 12.07 65.73 22.34
CA GLN A 159 12.90 66.58 21.46
C GLN A 159 13.80 65.84 20.44
N THR A 160 13.94 66.25 19.17
CA THR A 160 13.93 67.60 18.54
C THR A 160 13.32 67.61 17.13
N LYS A 161 13.03 68.82 16.65
CA LYS A 161 12.20 69.22 15.50
C LYS A 161 12.77 68.82 14.12
N GLY A 162 11.88 68.41 13.20
CA GLY A 162 12.14 68.35 11.75
C GLY A 162 10.92 67.81 11.00
N SER A 163 10.36 68.60 10.10
CA SER A 163 9.06 68.46 9.42
C SER A 163 8.95 67.32 8.40
N SER A 164 7.85 66.56 8.45
CA SER A 164 6.83 66.40 7.39
C SER A 164 6.08 65.05 7.51
N THR A 165 4.84 65.07 7.09
CA THR A 165 3.75 64.12 7.36
C THR A 165 3.91 62.74 6.68
N SER A 166 3.96 61.67 7.49
CA SER A 166 3.31 60.38 7.20
C SER A 166 2.98 59.68 8.53
N LYS A 167 1.76 59.13 8.66
CA LYS A 167 1.32 58.39 9.85
C LYS A 167 2.12 57.08 9.93
N LEU A 168 2.91 56.88 10.98
CA LEU A 168 3.59 55.61 11.27
C LEU A 168 2.56 54.53 11.68
N PRO A 169 2.76 53.24 11.32
CA PRO A 169 1.90 52.14 11.76
C PRO A 169 2.16 51.81 13.25
N ALA A 170 1.10 51.43 13.97
CA ALA A 170 1.20 50.95 15.34
C ALA A 170 2.09 49.68 15.40
N SER A 171 3.11 49.69 16.27
CA SER A 171 3.94 48.51 16.56
C SER A 171 3.15 47.52 17.43
N TYR A 172 3.02 46.27 16.97
CA TYR A 172 2.36 45.19 17.71
C TYR A 172 3.42 44.28 18.32
N VAL A 173 3.26 43.90 19.60
CA VAL A 173 4.12 42.91 20.26
C VAL A 173 3.34 41.61 20.41
N THR A 174 3.92 40.50 19.96
CA THR A 174 3.32 39.16 20.01
C THR A 174 3.97 38.29 21.08
N HIS A 175 3.17 37.67 21.95
CA HIS A 175 3.64 36.73 22.96
C HIS A 175 3.18 35.30 22.64
N GLN A 176 4.08 34.32 22.73
CA GLN A 176 3.72 32.91 22.63
C GLN A 176 2.87 32.48 23.83
N CYS A 177 1.66 32.00 23.56
CA CYS A 177 0.74 31.49 24.55
C CYS A 177 0.21 30.11 24.16
N TYR A 178 -0.33 29.39 25.13
CA TYR A 178 -0.97 28.09 24.96
C TYR A 178 -2.42 28.22 25.41
N GLY A 179 -3.36 27.94 24.51
CA GLY A 179 -4.80 28.01 24.76
C GLY A 179 -5.36 26.65 25.14
N LEU A 180 -6.15 26.60 26.21
CA LEU A 180 -6.84 25.40 26.69
C LEU A 180 -8.34 25.69 26.78
N LEU A 181 -9.15 25.07 25.93
CA LEU A 181 -10.60 25.21 25.91
C LEU A 181 -11.27 24.04 26.62
N PHE A 182 -12.01 24.33 27.68
CA PHE A 182 -12.87 23.40 28.41
C PHE A 182 -14.34 23.70 28.14
N SER A 183 -15.22 22.78 28.56
CA SER A 183 -16.68 22.94 28.50
C SER A 183 -17.23 24.13 29.28
N ASP A 184 -16.53 24.58 30.33
CA ASP A 184 -16.97 25.63 31.24
C ASP A 184 -16.03 26.84 31.29
N CYS A 185 -14.79 26.74 30.81
CA CYS A 185 -13.81 27.82 30.81
C CYS A 185 -12.78 27.72 29.66
N PHE A 186 -12.13 28.83 29.34
CA PHE A 186 -10.98 28.92 28.44
C PHE A 186 -9.79 29.51 29.20
N ILE A 187 -8.63 28.87 29.12
CA ILE A 187 -7.42 29.25 29.84
C ILE A 187 -6.33 29.64 28.85
N ILE A 188 -5.68 30.78 29.09
CA ILE A 188 -4.50 31.23 28.36
C ILE A 188 -3.31 31.10 29.28
N ALA A 189 -2.34 30.27 28.90
CA ALA A 189 -1.08 30.09 29.61
C ALA A 189 0.09 30.73 28.83
N LYS A 190 1.00 31.42 29.51
CA LYS A 190 2.17 32.08 28.90
C LYS A 190 3.46 31.39 29.32
N SER A 191 4.43 31.34 28.40
CA SER A 191 5.74 30.74 28.71
C SER A 191 6.45 31.56 29.78
N SER A 192 6.81 30.93 30.91
CA SER A 192 7.54 31.58 32.00
C SER A 192 9.03 31.79 31.68
N ASN A 193 9.56 31.07 30.68
CA ASN A 193 10.96 31.18 30.26
C ASN A 193 11.08 31.48 28.75
N ILE A 194 11.48 32.72 28.44
CA ILE A 194 11.48 33.30 27.08
C ILE A 194 12.49 32.62 26.14
N ARG A 195 13.51 31.91 26.67
CA ARG A 195 14.59 31.32 25.88
C ARG A 195 14.39 29.88 25.41
N THR A 196 13.64 29.05 26.16
CA THR A 196 13.48 27.62 25.84
C THR A 196 12.04 27.19 25.57
N ALA A 197 11.04 27.99 25.95
CA ALA A 197 9.61 27.69 25.74
C ALA A 197 9.16 26.31 26.28
N THR A 198 9.72 25.88 27.42
CA THR A 198 9.49 24.54 28.00
C THR A 198 8.64 24.55 29.29
N ALA A 199 8.16 25.70 29.78
CA ALA A 199 7.29 25.78 30.96
C ALA A 199 6.28 26.93 30.80
N TYR A 200 5.00 26.67 31.08
CA TYR A 200 3.92 27.65 30.93
C TYR A 200 3.25 27.91 32.28
N ASP A 201 3.00 29.18 32.60
CA ASP A 201 2.20 29.61 33.74
C ASP A 201 0.82 30.11 33.28
N VAL A 202 -0.21 29.84 34.08
CA VAL A 202 -1.58 30.30 33.80
C VAL A 202 -1.64 31.83 33.92
N ASP A 203 -1.91 32.51 32.81
CA ASP A 203 -2.00 33.97 32.76
C ASP A 203 -3.44 34.44 32.99
N GLN A 204 -4.42 33.81 32.32
CA GLN A 204 -5.84 34.16 32.48
C GLN A 204 -6.77 32.95 32.36
N VAL A 205 -7.88 32.98 33.11
CA VAL A 205 -8.97 32.00 33.07
C VAL A 205 -10.30 32.72 32.77
N ILE A 206 -10.87 32.47 31.59
CA ILE A 206 -12.13 33.02 31.12
C ILE A 206 -13.23 31.98 31.34
N LYS A 207 -14.25 32.25 32.15
CA LYS A 207 -15.38 31.33 32.35
C LYS A 207 -16.41 31.49 31.23
N LEU A 208 -16.78 30.39 30.58
CA LEU A 208 -17.70 30.38 29.44
C LEU A 208 -19.19 30.37 29.87
N HIS A 209 -19.49 29.85 31.05
CA HIS A 209 -20.86 29.75 31.59
C HIS A 209 -20.91 30.22 33.06
N GLN A 210 -21.89 31.05 33.43
CA GLN A 210 -22.18 31.37 34.85
C GLN A 210 -23.26 30.43 35.40
N PRO A 211 -23.13 29.92 36.64
CA PRO A 211 -24.19 29.16 37.28
C PRO A 211 -25.32 30.08 37.74
N VAL A 212 -26.56 29.79 37.32
CA VAL A 212 -27.77 30.37 37.91
C VAL A 212 -28.05 29.64 39.22
N THR A 213 -27.53 30.14 40.33
CA THR A 213 -27.79 29.57 41.66
C THR A 213 -29.08 30.12 42.27
N GLY A 214 -30.02 29.22 42.59
CA GLY A 214 -30.84 29.30 43.80
C GLY A 214 -32.30 29.77 43.66
N MET A 215 -33.23 28.81 43.73
CA MET A 215 -34.65 29.03 44.08
C MET A 215 -34.79 29.59 45.51
N ASN A 216 -35.57 30.66 45.72
CA ASN A 216 -36.86 30.55 46.43
C ASN A 216 -37.67 31.85 46.53
N ASN A 217 -38.98 31.67 46.32
CA ASN A 217 -40.15 32.32 46.93
C ASN A 217 -40.31 33.85 46.84
N ASN A 218 -41.12 34.32 45.89
CA ASN A 218 -42.50 34.74 46.20
C ASN A 218 -43.29 35.20 44.97
N ARG A 219 -44.61 35.09 45.11
CA ARG A 219 -45.65 35.47 44.16
C ARG A 219 -45.61 36.95 43.77
N ASN A 220 -46.11 37.18 42.55
CA ASN A 220 -46.74 38.38 42.00
C ASN A 220 -45.90 39.38 41.19
N ALA A 221 -46.55 39.76 40.08
CA ALA A 221 -46.49 41.02 39.34
C ALA A 221 -45.40 41.18 38.26
N ASN A 222 -45.91 41.34 37.03
CA ASN A 222 -45.41 42.17 35.95
C ASN A 222 -44.18 43.03 36.31
N GLN A 223 -43.09 42.85 35.55
CA GLN A 223 -42.41 43.94 34.85
C GLN A 223 -41.25 43.43 34.00
N ASN A 224 -41.18 43.93 32.77
CA ASN A 224 -39.97 44.03 31.96
C ASN A 224 -38.77 44.42 32.83
N LYS A 225 -37.77 43.54 32.91
CA LYS A 225 -36.39 43.95 33.19
C LYS A 225 -35.42 42.96 32.57
N GLN A 226 -34.90 43.38 31.43
CA GLN A 226 -33.72 42.87 30.76
C GLN A 226 -32.56 42.82 31.77
N VAL A 227 -32.20 41.62 32.23
CA VAL A 227 -30.96 41.40 32.99
C VAL A 227 -29.91 40.99 31.96
N GLN A 228 -29.06 41.96 31.58
CA GLN A 228 -27.86 41.74 30.80
C GLN A 228 -26.90 40.83 31.59
N SER A 229 -26.66 39.61 31.11
CA SER A 229 -25.49 38.81 31.47
C SER A 229 -24.48 38.89 30.33
N SER A 230 -23.23 39.22 30.64
CA SER A 230 -22.14 39.47 29.69
C SER A 230 -21.91 38.30 28.72
N ALA A 231 -22.41 38.46 27.49
CA ALA A 231 -22.19 37.52 26.41
C ALA A 231 -20.73 37.63 25.92
N ILE A 232 -19.96 36.55 26.04
CA ILE A 232 -18.67 36.42 25.36
C ILE A 232 -18.94 36.59 23.85
N GLN A 233 -18.24 37.52 23.21
CA GLN A 233 -18.36 37.77 21.77
C GLN A 233 -17.08 37.35 21.08
N LEU A 234 -17.22 36.46 20.09
CA LEU A 234 -16.14 35.98 19.25
C LEU A 234 -16.12 36.83 17.97
N ILE A 235 -15.06 37.62 17.77
CA ILE A 235 -14.95 38.57 16.66
C ILE A 235 -13.90 38.05 15.68
N ASN A 236 -14.31 37.79 14.44
CA ASN A 236 -13.41 37.44 13.35
C ASN A 236 -12.71 38.71 12.82
N VAL A 237 -11.41 38.86 13.09
CA VAL A 237 -10.63 40.01 12.60
C VAL A 237 -10.28 39.79 11.12
N LYS A 238 -10.68 40.74 10.27
CA LYS A 238 -10.40 40.78 8.82
C LYS A 238 -9.50 41.99 8.50
N ASP A 239 -8.32 42.03 9.11
CA ASP A 239 -7.34 43.08 8.89
C ASP A 239 -6.10 42.51 8.16
N ASP A 240 -5.54 43.25 7.21
CA ASP A 240 -4.44 42.78 6.34
C ASP A 240 -3.13 42.58 7.12
N VAL A 241 -2.97 43.32 8.23
CA VAL A 241 -1.79 43.24 9.10
C VAL A 241 -1.90 42.09 10.13
N LEU A 242 -3.11 41.74 10.56
CA LEU A 242 -3.38 40.71 11.58
C LEU A 242 -4.02 39.47 10.93
N ARG A 243 -3.37 38.94 9.89
CA ARG A 243 -3.85 37.78 9.13
C ARG A 243 -4.02 36.57 10.04
N ASN A 244 -5.10 35.82 9.85
CA ASN A 244 -5.43 34.63 10.64
C ASN A 244 -5.61 34.87 12.16
N SER A 245 -6.05 36.07 12.57
CA SER A 245 -6.38 36.37 13.97
C SER A 245 -7.87 36.41 14.29
N PHE A 246 -8.25 36.09 15.52
CA PHE A 246 -9.60 36.28 16.05
C PHE A 246 -9.53 36.92 17.44
N SER A 247 -10.53 37.73 17.79
CA SER A 247 -10.57 38.42 19.07
C SER A 247 -11.70 37.89 19.95
N ILE A 248 -11.37 37.56 21.19
CA ILE A 248 -12.35 37.20 22.22
C ILE A 248 -12.60 38.43 23.08
N LYS A 249 -13.85 38.89 23.10
CA LYS A 249 -14.26 39.98 23.99
C LYS A 249 -15.03 39.39 25.17
N HIS A 250 -14.49 39.57 26.37
CA HIS A 250 -15.12 39.18 27.62
C HIS A 250 -15.10 40.38 28.57
N ASN A 251 -16.30 40.83 28.97
CA ASN A 251 -16.50 42.05 29.77
C ASN A 251 -15.86 43.30 29.13
N LEU A 252 -14.80 43.84 29.75
CA LEU A 252 -14.06 45.05 29.34
C LEU A 252 -12.71 44.74 28.68
N GLU A 253 -12.32 43.46 28.60
CA GLU A 253 -11.05 43.01 28.03
C GLU A 253 -11.27 42.39 26.63
N THR A 254 -10.35 42.69 25.71
CA THR A 254 -10.36 42.13 24.35
C THR A 254 -9.00 41.48 24.09
N HIS A 255 -8.99 40.15 23.92
CA HIS A 255 -7.79 39.38 23.61
C HIS A 255 -7.77 39.05 22.13
N THR A 256 -6.73 39.48 21.42
CA THR A 256 -6.55 39.14 20.00
C THR A 256 -5.52 38.03 19.89
N LEU A 257 -5.97 36.88 19.39
CA LEU A 257 -5.18 35.67 19.24
C LEU A 257 -4.93 35.40 17.76
N MET A 258 -3.68 35.15 17.40
CA MET A 258 -3.25 34.85 16.04
C MET A 258 -2.92 33.35 15.91
N CYS A 259 -3.47 32.73 14.87
CA CYS A 259 -3.25 31.32 14.53
C CYS A 259 -2.25 31.18 13.39
N ASP A 260 -1.55 30.05 13.37
CA ASP A 260 -0.50 29.77 12.37
C ASP A 260 -1.04 29.74 10.92
N ASN A 261 -2.30 29.31 10.73
CA ASN A 261 -2.93 29.24 9.42
C ASN A 261 -4.45 29.49 9.48
N ALA A 262 -5.05 29.77 8.31
CA ALA A 262 -6.48 30.09 8.18
C ALA A 262 -7.40 28.90 8.55
N GLN A 263 -6.93 27.67 8.34
CA GLN A 263 -7.64 26.44 8.72
C GLN A 263 -7.71 26.27 10.24
N SER A 264 -6.61 26.54 10.95
CA SER A 264 -6.51 26.53 12.41
C SER A 264 -7.41 27.60 13.01
N LYS A 265 -7.43 28.82 12.44
CA LYS A 265 -8.40 29.85 12.84
C LYS A 265 -9.84 29.37 12.66
N LYS A 266 -10.19 28.76 11.52
CA LYS A 266 -11.53 28.21 11.29
C LYS A 266 -11.88 27.12 12.31
N HIS A 267 -10.95 26.21 12.58
CA HIS A 267 -11.12 25.14 13.56
C HIS A 267 -11.28 25.67 14.98
N TRP A 268 -10.43 26.59 15.43
CA TRP A 268 -10.56 27.24 16.73
C TRP A 268 -11.91 27.94 16.88
N MET A 269 -12.37 28.67 15.86
CA MET A 269 -13.67 29.35 15.87
C MET A 269 -14.83 28.33 15.94
N GLU A 270 -14.78 27.24 15.19
CA GLU A 270 -15.79 26.16 15.24
C GLU A 270 -15.83 25.47 16.61
N MET A 271 -14.66 25.21 17.22
CA MET A 271 -14.58 24.60 18.55
C MET A 271 -15.14 25.55 19.63
N PHE A 272 -14.85 26.85 19.55
CA PHE A 272 -15.44 27.87 20.44
C PHE A 272 -16.96 27.98 20.26
N GLU A 273 -17.47 27.98 19.03
CA GLU A 273 -18.90 28.02 18.74
C GLU A 273 -19.62 26.77 19.28
N SER A 274 -19.00 25.60 19.13
CA SER A 274 -19.52 24.35 19.67
C SER A 274 -19.57 24.33 21.20
N ALA A 275 -18.61 25.00 21.87
CA ALA A 275 -18.56 25.12 23.32
C ALA A 275 -19.59 26.13 23.85
N LEU A 276 -19.90 27.19 23.08
CA LEU A 276 -20.85 28.23 23.47
C LEU A 276 -22.32 27.87 23.17
N TYR A 277 -22.60 27.06 22.14
CA TYR A 277 -23.97 26.77 21.66
C TYR A 277 -24.29 25.27 21.44
N PRO A 278 -24.23 24.41 22.47
CA PRO A 278 -24.41 22.96 22.31
C PRO A 278 -25.83 22.48 21.93
N GLN A 279 -26.89 23.31 22.04
CA GLN A 279 -28.29 22.88 21.88
C GLN A 279 -28.85 22.93 20.44
N GLN A 280 -28.20 23.56 19.47
CA GLN A 280 -28.79 23.80 18.14
C GLN A 280 -28.72 22.62 17.15
N ARG A 281 -27.99 21.52 17.44
CA ARG A 281 -27.79 20.40 16.47
C ARG A 281 -28.73 19.19 16.60
N ARG A 282 -29.74 19.20 17.48
CA ARG A 282 -30.70 18.07 17.60
C ARG A 282 -32.08 18.44 17.05
N GLY A 283 -32.25 18.32 15.74
CA GLY A 283 -33.58 18.33 15.13
C GLY A 283 -33.55 18.51 13.62
N SER A 284 -33.55 17.40 12.88
CA SER A 284 -34.26 17.23 11.58
C SER A 284 -33.64 16.07 10.80
N LEU A 285 -34.13 14.85 11.01
CA LEU A 285 -34.01 13.70 10.08
C LEU A 285 -34.84 12.53 10.63
N LEU A 286 -36.15 12.46 10.32
CA LEU A 286 -36.96 11.21 10.31
C LEU A 286 -38.27 11.42 9.50
N HIS A 287 -38.43 10.60 8.44
CA HIS A 287 -39.63 10.05 7.76
C HIS A 287 -40.82 10.97 7.36
N THR A 288 -41.54 10.77 6.24
CA THR A 288 -42.27 9.52 5.89
C THR A 288 -42.79 9.54 4.44
N GLU A 289 -42.92 8.36 3.83
CA GLU A 289 -43.55 8.04 2.54
C GLU A 289 -45.09 8.11 2.55
N ALA A 290 -45.71 8.38 1.39
CA ALA A 290 -47.03 7.92 0.91
C ALA A 290 -47.21 8.45 -0.54
N GLY A 291 -47.83 7.83 -1.54
CA GLY A 291 -48.66 6.65 -1.70
C GLY A 291 -49.24 6.66 -3.13
N ARG A 292 -49.48 5.48 -3.70
CA ARG A 292 -50.00 5.18 -5.06
C ARG A 292 -51.30 5.92 -5.42
N LEU A 293 -51.54 6.13 -6.72
CA LEU A 293 -52.82 5.83 -7.40
C LEU A 293 -52.63 5.64 -8.92
N SER A 294 -53.20 4.53 -9.39
CA SER A 294 -53.31 4.03 -10.76
C SER A 294 -54.60 4.50 -11.45
N THR A 295 -54.58 4.78 -12.75
CA THR A 295 -55.73 4.54 -13.66
C THR A 295 -55.25 4.34 -15.11
N SER A 296 -55.88 3.39 -15.80
CA SER A 296 -55.88 3.15 -17.25
C SER A 296 -57.33 2.88 -17.67
N PRO A 297 -57.67 2.66 -18.95
CA PRO A 297 -57.41 3.43 -20.16
C PRO A 297 -58.75 3.84 -20.83
N THR A 298 -58.74 4.61 -21.92
CA THR A 298 -59.94 4.71 -22.78
C THR A 298 -59.55 4.76 -24.26
N SER A 299 -60.13 3.82 -24.99
CA SER A 299 -60.02 3.57 -26.42
C SER A 299 -60.84 4.55 -27.25
N ILE A 300 -60.26 5.04 -28.35
CA ILE A 300 -61.03 5.52 -29.51
C ILE A 300 -60.41 4.93 -30.78
N SER A 301 -61.26 4.28 -31.56
CA SER A 301 -60.98 3.70 -32.87
C SER A 301 -61.30 4.68 -34.00
N SER A 302 -60.44 4.76 -35.02
CA SER A 302 -60.87 4.91 -36.42
C SER A 302 -59.77 4.51 -37.42
N SER A 303 -60.13 3.59 -38.31
CA SER A 303 -59.45 3.20 -39.55
C SER A 303 -59.26 4.40 -40.50
N GLY A 304 -58.32 4.49 -41.43
CA GLY A 304 -57.26 3.60 -41.90
C GLY A 304 -56.71 4.18 -43.21
N ASN A 305 -55.42 4.48 -43.25
CA ASN A 305 -54.52 4.42 -44.40
C ASN A 305 -53.17 4.97 -43.94
N ASP A 306 -52.14 4.11 -44.00
CA ASP A 306 -50.69 4.38 -43.97
C ASP A 306 -49.95 3.44 -43.01
N ARG A 307 -49.74 2.19 -43.42
CA ARG A 307 -48.95 1.24 -42.62
C ARG A 307 -47.50 1.68 -42.38
N SER A 308 -46.93 2.52 -43.24
CA SER A 308 -45.60 3.11 -43.06
C SER A 308 -45.60 4.26 -42.04
N SER A 309 -46.62 5.14 -42.05
CA SER A 309 -46.69 6.26 -41.11
C SER A 309 -47.13 5.81 -39.71
N ILE A 310 -48.02 4.82 -39.59
CA ILE A 310 -48.43 4.27 -38.29
C ILE A 310 -47.24 3.59 -37.58
N GLN A 311 -46.39 2.88 -38.31
CA GLN A 311 -45.20 2.25 -37.72
C GLN A 311 -44.14 3.30 -37.34
N GLN A 312 -43.99 4.37 -38.15
CA GLN A 312 -43.11 5.51 -37.83
C GLN A 312 -43.62 6.33 -36.64
N GLN A 313 -44.93 6.53 -36.55
CA GLN A 313 -45.57 7.30 -35.49
C GLN A 313 -45.60 6.51 -34.17
N GLN A 314 -45.74 5.19 -34.24
CA GLN A 314 -45.59 4.30 -33.08
C GLN A 314 -44.12 4.24 -32.61
N LEU A 315 -43.14 4.23 -33.52
CA LEU A 315 -41.72 4.35 -33.18
C LEU A 315 -41.37 5.72 -32.58
N GLN A 316 -41.98 6.81 -33.05
CA GLN A 316 -41.84 8.15 -32.47
C GLN A 316 -42.44 8.22 -31.06
N LEU A 317 -43.58 7.59 -30.82
CA LEU A 317 -44.15 7.49 -29.48
C LEU A 317 -43.25 6.68 -28.54
N PHE A 318 -42.66 5.58 -29.02
CA PHE A 318 -41.68 4.82 -28.25
C PHE A 318 -40.38 5.59 -28.00
N GLU A 319 -39.96 6.45 -28.92
CA GLU A 319 -38.80 7.34 -28.78
C GLU A 319 -39.10 8.44 -27.75
N GLU A 320 -40.27 9.07 -27.81
CA GLU A 320 -40.73 10.05 -26.82
C GLU A 320 -40.88 9.42 -25.42
N ASP A 321 -41.42 8.20 -25.33
CA ASP A 321 -41.53 7.44 -24.08
C ASP A 321 -40.15 7.07 -23.50
N PHE A 322 -39.18 6.75 -24.36
CA PHE A 322 -37.81 6.42 -23.95
C PHE A 322 -37.03 7.64 -23.43
N TYR A 323 -37.19 8.79 -24.08
CA TYR A 323 -36.57 10.05 -23.65
C TYR A 323 -37.45 10.87 -22.68
N ALA A 324 -38.59 10.34 -22.25
CA ALA A 324 -39.50 11.00 -21.32
C ALA A 324 -38.84 11.30 -19.96
N GLU A 325 -37.85 10.50 -19.55
CA GLU A 325 -37.06 10.78 -18.36
C GLU A 325 -35.87 11.69 -18.70
N ASP A 326 -35.87 12.91 -18.13
CA ASP A 326 -34.85 13.95 -18.36
C ASP A 326 -33.40 13.44 -18.16
N TRP A 327 -33.16 12.51 -17.22
CA TRP A 327 -31.81 12.00 -16.94
C TRP A 327 -31.25 11.16 -18.10
N ILE A 328 -32.08 10.57 -18.97
CA ILE A 328 -31.65 9.74 -20.11
C ILE A 328 -31.08 10.63 -21.22
N SER A 329 -31.77 11.73 -21.55
CA SER A 329 -31.27 12.74 -22.48
C SER A 329 -29.92 13.30 -22.01
N ASP A 330 -29.80 13.55 -20.71
CA ASP A 330 -28.60 14.18 -20.13
C ASP A 330 -27.51 13.15 -19.77
N THR A 331 -27.75 11.83 -19.91
CA THR A 331 -26.81 10.79 -19.46
C THR A 331 -25.46 10.89 -20.18
N GLN A 332 -25.46 11.04 -21.51
CA GLN A 332 -24.21 11.09 -22.27
C GLN A 332 -23.36 12.33 -21.94
N GLU A 333 -24.00 13.42 -21.57
CA GLU A 333 -23.35 14.69 -21.19
C GLU A 333 -22.84 14.64 -19.75
N ASN A 334 -23.67 14.15 -18.83
CA ASN A 334 -23.27 13.91 -17.45
C ASN A 334 -22.08 12.94 -17.40
N LEU A 335 -22.04 11.91 -18.25
CA LEU A 335 -20.87 11.05 -18.38
C LEU A 335 -19.63 11.80 -18.87
N VAL A 336 -19.75 12.75 -19.80
CA VAL A 336 -18.60 13.57 -20.24
C VAL A 336 -18.05 14.42 -19.10
N ILE A 337 -18.93 15.01 -18.28
CA ILE A 337 -18.56 15.80 -17.11
C ILE A 337 -17.86 14.92 -16.08
N LEU A 338 -18.46 13.78 -15.72
CA LEU A 338 -17.88 12.87 -14.72
C LEU A 338 -16.54 12.27 -15.17
N LEU A 339 -16.38 11.98 -16.46
CA LEU A 339 -15.10 11.55 -17.02
C LEU A 339 -14.05 12.65 -17.00
N ALA A 340 -14.46 13.92 -17.10
CA ALA A 340 -13.56 15.06 -16.98
C ALA A 340 -13.12 15.31 -15.54
N GLU A 341 -14.05 15.16 -14.58
CA GLU A 341 -13.79 15.29 -13.15
C GLU A 341 -13.04 14.08 -12.55
N ARG A 342 -12.87 12.99 -13.33
CA ARG A 342 -12.30 11.71 -12.92
C ARG A 342 -13.08 11.01 -11.79
N ASN A 343 -14.37 11.32 -11.69
CA ASN A 343 -15.26 10.65 -10.75
C ASN A 343 -15.79 9.35 -11.36
N PHE A 344 -14.97 8.30 -11.31
CA PHE A 344 -15.29 7.02 -11.95
C PHE A 344 -16.44 6.25 -11.28
N ASP A 345 -16.72 6.53 -10.00
CA ASP A 345 -17.77 5.85 -9.23
C ASP A 345 -19.16 6.30 -9.68
N GLN A 346 -19.36 7.60 -9.79
CA GLN A 346 -20.62 8.15 -10.29
C GLN A 346 -20.80 7.84 -11.78
N ALA A 347 -19.71 7.84 -12.56
CA ALA A 347 -19.76 7.43 -13.96
C ALA A 347 -20.18 5.95 -14.09
N LEU A 348 -19.67 5.07 -13.23
CA LEU A 348 -20.05 3.67 -13.16
C LEU A 348 -21.54 3.50 -12.83
N GLU A 349 -22.04 4.19 -11.81
CA GLU A 349 -23.43 4.12 -11.39
C GLU A 349 -24.38 4.54 -12.53
N LEU A 350 -24.07 5.65 -13.22
CA LEU A 350 -24.84 6.10 -14.37
C LEU A 350 -24.81 5.11 -15.55
N ILE A 351 -23.66 4.50 -15.85
CA ILE A 351 -23.54 3.47 -16.90
C ILE A 351 -24.37 2.24 -16.55
N LEU A 352 -24.30 1.76 -15.30
CA LEU A 352 -25.07 0.61 -14.85
C LEU A 352 -26.58 0.90 -14.86
N ARG A 353 -26.99 2.11 -14.43
CA ARG A 353 -28.38 2.56 -14.48
C ARG A 353 -28.89 2.63 -15.92
N ALA A 354 -28.12 3.21 -16.83
CA ALA A 354 -28.44 3.26 -18.26
C ALA A 354 -28.59 1.86 -18.87
N ARG A 355 -27.67 0.93 -18.57
CA ARG A 355 -27.74 -0.48 -19.01
C ARG A 355 -28.99 -1.19 -18.49
N ASN A 356 -29.32 -1.01 -17.22
CA ASN A 356 -30.50 -1.64 -16.61
C ASN A 356 -31.80 -1.09 -17.22
N TYR A 357 -31.89 0.21 -17.42
CA TYR A 357 -33.04 0.85 -18.07
C TYR A 357 -33.24 0.34 -19.50
N VAL A 358 -32.16 0.32 -20.30
CA VAL A 358 -32.21 -0.22 -21.68
C VAL A 358 -32.69 -1.69 -21.67
N ARG A 359 -32.22 -2.52 -20.73
CA ARG A 359 -32.72 -3.91 -20.62
C ARG A 359 -34.20 -3.97 -20.25
N GLN A 360 -34.66 -3.17 -19.30
CA GLN A 360 -36.08 -3.15 -18.89
C GLN A 360 -36.98 -2.66 -20.02
N PHE A 361 -36.55 -1.62 -20.75
CA PHE A 361 -37.28 -1.08 -21.89
C PHE A 361 -37.40 -2.10 -23.03
N LEU A 362 -36.31 -2.79 -23.36
CA LEU A 362 -36.28 -3.86 -24.36
C LEU A 362 -37.09 -5.10 -23.94
N GLN A 363 -37.21 -5.38 -22.64
CA GLN A 363 -38.07 -6.47 -22.12
C GLN A 363 -39.56 -6.10 -22.18
N GLY A 364 -39.91 -4.83 -21.97
CA GLY A 364 -41.29 -4.34 -22.04
C GLY A 364 -41.85 -4.25 -23.47
N HIS A 365 -40.98 -4.08 -24.47
CA HIS A 365 -41.37 -3.85 -25.87
C HIS A 365 -40.72 -4.92 -26.77
N SER A 366 -41.45 -6.00 -27.08
CA SER A 366 -40.89 -7.18 -27.76
C SER A 366 -40.35 -6.90 -29.18
N GLN A 367 -39.13 -7.36 -29.46
CA GLN A 367 -38.51 -7.76 -30.73
C GLN A 367 -38.74 -6.91 -32.02
N GLN A 368 -38.82 -5.58 -31.93
CA GLN A 368 -38.45 -4.74 -33.07
C GLN A 368 -37.12 -4.03 -32.80
N PRO A 369 -36.14 -4.08 -33.72
CA PRO A 369 -34.90 -3.35 -33.56
C PRO A 369 -35.21 -1.84 -33.57
N MET A 370 -35.06 -1.20 -32.42
CA MET A 370 -35.29 0.23 -32.24
C MET A 370 -33.95 0.96 -32.41
N HIS A 371 -33.77 1.61 -33.57
CA HIS A 371 -32.51 2.26 -33.94
C HIS A 371 -32.05 3.32 -32.92
N PHE A 372 -32.98 4.06 -32.30
CA PHE A 372 -32.65 5.07 -31.28
C PHE A 372 -32.08 4.45 -30.00
N VAL A 373 -32.59 3.29 -29.57
CA VAL A 373 -32.04 2.54 -28.41
C VAL A 373 -30.64 2.01 -28.74
N ASP A 374 -30.43 1.53 -29.96
CA ASP A 374 -29.12 1.06 -30.43
C ASP A 374 -28.11 2.21 -30.50
N GLU A 375 -28.52 3.39 -30.97
CA GLU A 375 -27.69 4.59 -31.03
C GLU A 375 -27.33 5.10 -29.62
N TYR A 376 -28.30 5.15 -28.71
CA TYR A 376 -28.06 5.48 -27.30
C TYR A 376 -27.10 4.49 -26.64
N THR A 377 -27.33 3.19 -26.85
CA THR A 377 -26.49 2.11 -26.31
C THR A 377 -25.06 2.20 -26.85
N LYS A 378 -24.89 2.48 -28.15
CA LYS A 378 -23.57 2.73 -28.75
C LYS A 378 -22.90 3.96 -28.14
N GLY A 379 -23.63 5.05 -27.91
CA GLY A 379 -23.12 6.25 -27.26
C GLY A 379 -22.60 5.97 -25.84
N VAL A 380 -23.37 5.24 -25.03
CA VAL A 380 -22.97 4.81 -23.69
C VAL A 380 -21.75 3.87 -23.75
N GLN A 381 -21.71 2.92 -24.69
CA GLN A 381 -20.56 2.02 -24.89
C GLN A 381 -19.28 2.77 -25.28
N ILE A 382 -19.36 3.80 -26.13
CA ILE A 382 -18.20 4.63 -26.49
C ILE A 382 -17.65 5.31 -25.23
N LYS A 383 -18.53 5.87 -24.38
CA LYS A 383 -18.13 6.53 -23.13
C LYS A 383 -17.56 5.56 -22.11
N GLU A 384 -18.09 4.34 -22.06
CA GLU A 384 -17.54 3.26 -21.26
C GLU A 384 -16.13 2.84 -21.71
N GLN A 385 -15.87 2.81 -23.02
CA GLN A 385 -14.51 2.56 -23.54
C GLN A 385 -13.56 3.71 -23.24
N GLU A 386 -14.04 4.95 -23.28
CA GLU A 386 -13.29 6.15 -22.89
C GLU A 386 -12.89 6.10 -21.40
N LEU A 387 -13.84 5.75 -20.52
CA LEU A 387 -13.61 5.48 -19.10
C LEU A 387 -12.50 4.45 -18.90
N CYS A 388 -12.60 3.30 -19.58
CA CYS A 388 -11.59 2.25 -19.49
C CYS A 388 -10.19 2.73 -19.88
N LYS A 389 -10.08 3.49 -20.99
CA LYS A 389 -8.80 4.03 -21.45
C LYS A 389 -8.22 5.07 -20.49
N LEU A 390 -9.07 5.88 -19.85
CA LEU A 390 -8.65 6.85 -18.84
C LEU A 390 -8.07 6.14 -17.62
N ILE A 391 -8.77 5.13 -17.08
CA ILE A 391 -8.29 4.31 -15.96
C ILE A 391 -6.95 3.64 -16.30
N GLU A 392 -6.81 3.06 -17.49
CA GLU A 392 -5.55 2.47 -17.96
C GLU A 392 -4.40 3.48 -17.97
N LYS A 393 -4.65 4.68 -18.52
CA LYS A 393 -3.64 5.73 -18.62
C LYS A 393 -3.20 6.23 -17.26
N GLU A 394 -4.11 6.34 -16.31
CA GLU A 394 -3.79 6.73 -14.93
C GLU A 394 -2.92 5.69 -14.25
N ILE A 395 -3.35 4.42 -14.27
CA ILE A 395 -2.59 3.32 -13.66
C ILE A 395 -1.19 3.24 -14.29
N GLN A 396 -1.07 3.36 -15.61
CA GLN A 396 0.21 3.29 -16.30
C GLN A 396 1.14 4.45 -15.92
N ASN A 397 0.65 5.69 -15.88
CA ASN A 397 1.46 6.86 -15.53
C ASN A 397 2.04 6.76 -14.11
N ILE A 398 1.30 6.17 -13.17
CA ILE A 398 1.81 5.92 -11.81
C ILE A 398 2.80 4.76 -11.77
N CYS A 399 2.53 3.69 -12.51
CA CYS A 399 3.48 2.58 -12.66
C CYS A 399 4.84 3.05 -13.20
N ASP A 400 4.84 4.03 -14.12
CA ASP A 400 6.05 4.60 -14.71
C ASP A 400 6.80 5.55 -13.75
N ARG A 401 6.08 6.29 -12.90
CA ARG A 401 6.66 7.23 -11.91
C ARG A 401 7.13 6.56 -10.62
N GLY A 402 6.79 5.29 -10.43
CA GLY A 402 7.09 4.51 -9.23
C GLY A 402 5.90 4.48 -8.28
N CYS A 403 5.13 3.40 -8.35
CA CYS A 403 3.97 3.19 -7.48
C CYS A 403 4.39 3.15 -6.00
N SER A 404 3.76 3.97 -5.16
CA SER A 404 3.86 3.91 -3.70
C SER A 404 2.66 3.17 -3.10
N THR A 405 2.86 2.53 -1.95
CA THR A 405 1.83 1.74 -1.25
C THR A 405 0.66 2.59 -0.75
N ASN A 406 0.86 3.91 -0.56
CA ASN A 406 -0.12 4.79 0.06
C ASN A 406 -1.36 5.03 -0.81
N LEU A 407 -1.21 5.00 -2.14
CA LEU A 407 -2.29 5.23 -3.10
C LEU A 407 -2.90 3.92 -3.64
N LEU A 408 -2.46 2.77 -3.13
CA LEU A 408 -2.81 1.47 -3.68
C LEU A 408 -4.31 1.16 -3.59
N LYS A 409 -4.95 1.59 -2.49
CA LYS A 409 -6.40 1.46 -2.30
C LYS A 409 -7.21 2.16 -3.39
N HIS A 410 -6.77 3.33 -3.83
CA HIS A 410 -7.43 4.10 -4.88
C HIS A 410 -7.36 3.36 -6.23
N TYR A 411 -6.20 2.80 -6.58
CA TYR A 411 -6.07 2.02 -7.82
C TYR A 411 -6.84 0.70 -7.78
N TYR A 412 -6.91 0.04 -6.63
CA TYR A 412 -7.75 -1.14 -6.44
C TYR A 412 -9.22 -0.83 -6.57
N HIS A 413 -9.63 0.35 -6.10
CA HIS A 413 -10.97 0.83 -6.32
C HIS A 413 -11.28 1.02 -7.83
N HIS A 414 -10.35 1.58 -8.62
CA HIS A 414 -10.52 1.65 -10.08
C HIS A 414 -10.58 0.27 -10.76
N ILE A 415 -9.76 -0.69 -10.30
CA ILE A 415 -9.79 -2.07 -10.78
C ILE A 415 -11.14 -2.73 -10.43
N GLN A 416 -11.70 -2.44 -9.26
CA GLN A 416 -13.01 -2.89 -8.85
C GLN A 416 -14.12 -2.25 -9.70
N THR A 417 -14.00 -0.97 -10.06
CA THR A 417 -14.87 -0.30 -11.03
C THR A 417 -14.85 -1.01 -12.39
N LEU A 418 -13.67 -1.35 -12.91
CA LEU A 418 -13.55 -2.13 -14.16
C LEU A 418 -14.14 -3.54 -14.04
N LYS A 419 -13.96 -4.20 -12.89
CA LYS A 419 -14.58 -5.51 -12.60
C LYS A 419 -16.11 -5.40 -12.65
N GLN A 420 -16.69 -4.36 -12.04
CA GLN A 420 -18.13 -4.13 -12.03
C GLN A 420 -18.71 -3.79 -13.42
N LEU A 421 -17.94 -3.15 -14.29
CA LEU A 421 -18.32 -2.91 -15.69
C LEU A 421 -18.35 -4.19 -16.55
N GLY A 422 -17.69 -5.26 -16.10
CA GLY A 422 -17.59 -6.55 -16.79
C GLY A 422 -16.24 -6.78 -17.48
N TYR A 423 -15.27 -5.85 -17.40
CA TYR A 423 -13.94 -5.98 -18.00
C TYR A 423 -12.96 -6.75 -17.11
N VAL A 424 -13.37 -7.92 -16.63
CA VAL A 424 -12.59 -8.74 -15.68
C VAL A 424 -11.17 -9.08 -16.17
N PRO A 425 -10.94 -9.51 -17.43
CA PRO A 425 -9.59 -9.85 -17.89
C PRO A 425 -8.64 -8.65 -17.90
N LYS A 426 -9.14 -7.47 -18.29
CA LYS A 426 -8.39 -6.22 -18.39
C LYS A 426 -8.11 -5.61 -17.02
N ALA A 427 -9.08 -5.70 -16.10
CA ALA A 427 -8.89 -5.37 -14.69
C ALA A 427 -7.76 -6.23 -14.07
N CYS A 428 -7.72 -7.52 -14.39
CA CYS A 428 -6.65 -8.41 -13.96
C CYS A 428 -5.29 -8.05 -14.57
N ASP A 429 -5.24 -7.68 -15.86
CA ASP A 429 -3.98 -7.29 -16.52
C ASP A 429 -3.41 -5.99 -15.92
N LEU A 430 -4.29 -5.02 -15.58
CA LEU A 430 -3.89 -3.79 -14.90
C LEU A 430 -3.44 -4.04 -13.46
N PHE A 431 -4.14 -4.92 -12.73
CA PHE A 431 -3.71 -5.34 -11.40
C PHE A 431 -2.29 -5.93 -11.44
N ILE A 432 -2.04 -6.86 -12.37
CA ILE A 432 -0.71 -7.45 -12.57
C ILE A 432 0.32 -6.37 -12.91
N THR A 433 -0.03 -5.38 -13.73
CA THR A 433 0.86 -4.26 -14.07
C THR A 433 1.26 -3.43 -12.84
N ILE A 434 0.31 -3.16 -11.93
CA ILE A 434 0.59 -2.51 -10.66
C ILE A 434 1.56 -3.35 -9.82
N GLN A 435 1.26 -4.65 -9.67
CA GLN A 435 2.11 -5.57 -8.89
C GLN A 435 3.53 -5.66 -9.46
N LEU A 436 3.67 -5.70 -10.78
CA LEU A 436 4.97 -5.64 -11.46
C LEU A 436 5.76 -4.37 -11.10
N SER A 437 5.09 -3.22 -11.10
CA SER A 437 5.74 -1.94 -10.76
C SER A 437 6.18 -1.90 -9.30
N LEU A 438 5.32 -2.40 -8.38
CA LEU A 438 5.62 -2.48 -6.96
C LEU A 438 6.81 -3.41 -6.69
N MET A 439 6.77 -4.62 -7.24
CA MET A 439 7.87 -5.59 -7.15
C MET A 439 9.19 -4.98 -7.65
N ARG A 440 9.19 -4.35 -8.82
CA ARG A 440 10.37 -3.68 -9.36
C ARG A 440 10.89 -2.58 -8.44
N ASN A 441 10.02 -1.77 -7.85
CA ASN A 441 10.44 -0.70 -6.94
C ASN A 441 11.03 -1.27 -5.65
N THR A 442 10.38 -2.29 -5.07
CA THR A 442 10.89 -2.94 -3.85
C THR A 442 12.26 -3.57 -4.08
N LEU A 443 12.46 -4.24 -5.23
CA LEU A 443 13.74 -4.86 -5.59
C LEU A 443 14.82 -3.81 -5.93
N LYS A 444 14.47 -2.65 -6.49
CA LYS A 444 15.41 -1.54 -6.72
C LYS A 444 15.86 -0.86 -5.43
N GLN A 445 14.97 -0.76 -4.44
CA GLN A 445 15.26 -0.13 -3.15
C GLN A 445 16.21 -0.99 -2.30
N THR A 446 16.22 -2.31 -2.51
CA THR A 446 17.25 -3.19 -1.95
C THR A 446 18.56 -2.95 -2.71
N LYS A 447 19.34 -1.97 -2.26
CA LYS A 447 20.68 -1.70 -2.82
C LYS A 447 21.46 -3.00 -2.86
N LEU A 448 22.03 -3.31 -4.04
CA LEU A 448 22.88 -4.47 -4.23
C LEU A 448 24.15 -4.29 -3.39
N GLU A 449 24.20 -5.02 -2.27
CA GLU A 449 25.39 -5.12 -1.43
C GLU A 449 26.39 -6.13 -2.02
N GLU A 450 27.58 -6.20 -1.43
CA GLU A 450 28.59 -7.22 -1.76
C GLU A 450 28.04 -8.65 -1.60
N LEU A 451 28.71 -9.64 -2.22
CA LEU A 451 28.33 -11.06 -2.20
C LEU A 451 28.22 -11.60 -0.76
N ASN A 452 27.04 -11.45 -0.16
CA ASN A 452 26.74 -11.84 1.20
C ASN A 452 25.49 -12.72 1.24
N VAL A 453 25.54 -13.78 2.06
CA VAL A 453 24.39 -14.66 2.28
C VAL A 453 23.25 -13.90 2.97
N VAL A 454 23.58 -12.98 3.88
CA VAL A 454 22.59 -12.15 4.59
C VAL A 454 21.82 -11.27 3.61
N PHE A 455 22.49 -10.77 2.57
CA PHE A 455 21.83 -10.01 1.51
C PHE A 455 20.79 -10.87 0.80
N VAL A 456 21.12 -12.10 0.39
CA VAL A 456 20.16 -13.01 -0.28
C VAL A 456 18.98 -13.34 0.63
N GLU A 457 19.22 -13.52 1.93
CA GLU A 457 18.15 -13.75 2.90
C GLU A 457 17.21 -12.56 3.03
N ASN A 458 17.74 -11.35 3.18
CA ASN A 458 16.95 -10.13 3.24
C ASN A 458 16.19 -9.89 1.92
N PHE A 459 16.87 -10.05 0.79
CA PHE A 459 16.28 -9.91 -0.54
C PHE A 459 15.15 -10.91 -0.78
N ALA A 460 15.34 -12.18 -0.40
CA ALA A 460 14.29 -13.19 -0.44
C ALA A 460 13.13 -12.83 0.49
N ASN A 461 13.38 -12.40 1.72
CA ASN A 461 12.33 -11.96 2.64
C ASN A 461 11.51 -10.81 2.06
N THR A 462 12.17 -9.81 1.47
CA THR A 462 11.50 -8.68 0.82
C THR A 462 10.64 -9.15 -0.36
N PHE A 463 11.18 -10.00 -1.24
CA PHE A 463 10.44 -10.57 -2.36
C PHE A 463 9.20 -11.36 -1.91
N PHE A 464 9.37 -12.31 -0.98
CA PHE A 464 8.27 -13.15 -0.51
C PHE A 464 7.23 -12.35 0.26
N THR A 465 7.63 -11.34 1.04
CA THR A 465 6.67 -10.47 1.75
C THR A 465 5.81 -9.70 0.74
N ARG A 466 6.40 -9.18 -0.34
CA ARG A 466 5.60 -8.54 -1.40
C ARG A 466 4.69 -9.53 -2.11
N LEU A 467 5.18 -10.73 -2.41
CA LEU A 467 4.37 -11.76 -3.06
C LEU A 467 3.17 -12.19 -2.21
N VAL A 468 3.34 -12.25 -0.88
CA VAL A 468 2.25 -12.47 0.09
C VAL A 468 1.22 -11.34 0.03
N ASP A 469 1.66 -10.09 0.06
CA ASP A 469 0.76 -8.93 -0.04
C ASP A 469 -0.02 -8.95 -1.37
N SER A 470 0.68 -9.16 -2.50
CA SER A 470 0.06 -9.28 -3.83
C SER A 470 -0.99 -10.40 -3.87
N TYR A 471 -0.76 -11.52 -3.18
CA TYR A 471 -1.73 -12.62 -3.11
C TYR A 471 -2.99 -12.21 -2.33
N TYR A 472 -2.84 -11.61 -1.15
CA TYR A 472 -4.00 -11.18 -0.35
C TYR A 472 -4.82 -10.10 -1.06
N GLU A 473 -4.16 -9.13 -1.69
CA GLU A 473 -4.80 -8.08 -2.48
C GLU A 473 -5.51 -8.65 -3.71
N PHE A 474 -4.91 -9.63 -4.40
CA PHE A 474 -5.53 -10.32 -5.51
C PHE A 474 -6.78 -11.08 -5.07
N VAL A 475 -6.67 -11.84 -3.98
CA VAL A 475 -7.80 -12.56 -3.41
C VAL A 475 -8.88 -11.58 -3.01
N GLU A 476 -8.58 -10.47 -2.35
CA GLU A 476 -9.58 -9.46 -1.96
C GLU A 476 -10.45 -8.98 -3.12
N ILE A 477 -9.83 -8.69 -4.27
CA ILE A 477 -10.51 -8.12 -5.44
C ILE A 477 -11.18 -9.20 -6.30
N PHE A 478 -10.58 -10.39 -6.46
CA PHE A 478 -10.96 -11.39 -7.46
C PHE A 478 -11.57 -12.70 -6.90
N LYS A 479 -12.01 -12.74 -5.63
CA LYS A 479 -12.62 -13.95 -4.98
C LYS A 479 -13.59 -14.72 -5.87
N ASP A 480 -14.42 -14.01 -6.64
CA ASP A 480 -15.54 -14.58 -7.38
C ASP A 480 -15.18 -15.11 -8.78
N GLN A 481 -13.96 -14.83 -9.29
CA GLN A 481 -13.60 -15.05 -10.69
C GLN A 481 -12.45 -16.07 -10.81
N LYS A 482 -12.79 -17.35 -11.04
CA LYS A 482 -11.78 -18.43 -11.14
C LYS A 482 -10.82 -18.27 -12.33
N SER A 483 -11.26 -17.65 -13.42
CA SER A 483 -10.46 -17.51 -14.65
C SER A 483 -9.26 -16.54 -14.51
N THR A 484 -9.32 -15.59 -13.58
CA THR A 484 -8.22 -14.64 -13.33
C THR A 484 -7.11 -15.25 -12.50
N PHE A 485 -7.41 -16.26 -11.67
CA PHE A 485 -6.39 -16.95 -10.87
C PHE A 485 -5.30 -17.56 -11.75
N THR A 486 -5.65 -18.20 -12.87
CA THR A 486 -4.66 -18.77 -13.79
C THR A 486 -3.68 -17.70 -14.31
N LYS A 487 -4.19 -16.53 -14.69
CA LYS A 487 -3.33 -15.40 -15.13
C LYS A 487 -2.38 -14.95 -14.01
N PHE A 488 -2.89 -14.87 -12.77
CA PHE A 488 -2.09 -14.49 -11.61
C PHE A 488 -0.99 -15.54 -11.30
N ILE A 489 -1.30 -16.84 -11.40
CA ILE A 489 -0.30 -17.90 -11.26
C ILE A 489 0.79 -17.78 -12.33
N VAL A 490 0.42 -17.55 -13.60
CA VAL A 490 1.39 -17.37 -14.70
C VAL A 490 2.30 -16.16 -14.44
N TRP A 491 1.73 -15.06 -13.94
CA TRP A 491 2.52 -13.90 -13.53
C TRP A 491 3.51 -14.24 -12.40
N MET A 492 3.07 -14.91 -11.34
CA MET A 492 3.97 -15.31 -10.25
C MET A 492 5.12 -16.18 -10.75
N SER A 493 4.84 -17.14 -11.64
CA SER A 493 5.87 -17.97 -12.27
C SER A 493 6.90 -17.13 -13.04
N SER A 494 6.44 -16.14 -13.81
CA SER A 494 7.33 -15.24 -14.56
C SER A 494 8.18 -14.35 -13.64
N GLU A 495 7.63 -13.91 -12.51
CA GLU A 495 8.40 -13.12 -11.53
C GLU A 495 9.47 -13.95 -10.80
N ILE A 496 9.17 -15.22 -10.51
CA ILE A 496 10.15 -16.16 -9.94
C ILE A 496 11.29 -16.43 -10.93
N GLU A 497 10.98 -16.63 -12.20
CA GLU A 497 11.99 -16.78 -13.27
C GLU A 497 12.91 -15.54 -13.35
N LYS A 498 12.33 -14.34 -13.31
CA LYS A 498 13.12 -13.09 -13.31
C LYS A 498 13.99 -12.95 -12.07
N LEU A 499 13.46 -13.29 -10.89
CA LEU A 499 14.22 -13.28 -9.64
C LEU A 499 15.44 -14.20 -9.73
N ILE A 500 15.24 -15.44 -10.16
CA ILE A 500 16.31 -16.42 -10.33
C ILE A 500 17.32 -15.92 -11.37
N THR A 501 16.86 -15.33 -12.48
CA THR A 501 17.73 -14.76 -13.51
C THR A 501 18.58 -13.60 -12.97
N ILE A 502 18.01 -12.70 -12.18
CA ILE A 502 18.73 -11.60 -11.53
C ILE A 502 19.81 -12.16 -10.60
N LEU A 503 19.46 -13.09 -9.72
CA LEU A 503 20.39 -13.71 -8.78
C LEU A 503 21.48 -14.55 -9.49
N HIS A 504 21.14 -15.19 -10.60
CA HIS A 504 22.10 -15.91 -11.43
C HIS A 504 23.11 -14.94 -12.08
N ASN A 505 22.62 -13.90 -12.75
CA ASN A 505 23.47 -12.93 -13.46
C ASN A 505 24.38 -12.14 -12.51
N GLN A 506 23.93 -11.92 -11.27
CA GLN A 506 24.70 -11.26 -10.22
C GLN A 506 25.64 -12.21 -9.45
N GLN A 507 25.78 -13.46 -9.88
CA GLN A 507 26.64 -14.45 -9.24
C GLN A 507 26.25 -14.74 -7.78
N TYR A 508 24.97 -14.78 -7.44
CA TYR A 508 24.52 -15.30 -6.14
C TYR A 508 24.20 -16.80 -6.18
N ILE A 509 23.81 -17.30 -7.35
CA ILE A 509 23.46 -18.72 -7.59
C ILE A 509 24.61 -19.50 -8.23
N SER A 510 25.32 -18.91 -9.20
CA SER A 510 26.43 -19.56 -9.90
C SER A 510 27.73 -18.85 -9.58
N THR A 511 28.43 -19.34 -8.55
CA THR A 511 29.77 -18.84 -8.18
C THR A 511 30.81 -19.93 -8.23
N LYS A 512 32.08 -19.52 -8.18
CA LYS A 512 33.20 -20.43 -7.91
C LYS A 512 33.13 -21.09 -6.53
N ASN A 513 32.37 -20.52 -5.58
CA ASN A 513 32.17 -21.09 -4.26
C ASN A 513 30.87 -21.91 -4.22
N PHE A 514 31.00 -23.21 -4.39
CA PHE A 514 29.87 -24.13 -4.38
C PHE A 514 29.04 -24.03 -3.08
N THR A 515 29.69 -24.02 -1.91
CA THR A 515 28.99 -23.98 -0.61
C THR A 515 28.19 -22.69 -0.41
N PHE A 516 28.71 -21.55 -0.88
CA PHE A 516 27.98 -20.28 -0.88
C PHE A 516 26.71 -20.37 -1.73
N SER A 517 26.86 -20.86 -2.96
CA SER A 517 25.76 -21.05 -3.92
C SER A 517 24.66 -21.97 -3.36
N MET A 518 25.05 -23.12 -2.79
CA MET A 518 24.12 -24.07 -2.20
C MET A 518 23.38 -23.49 -0.98
N LYS A 519 24.07 -22.68 -0.16
CA LYS A 519 23.44 -22.02 0.99
C LYS A 519 22.38 -21.01 0.54
N ASN A 520 22.67 -20.20 -0.48
CA ASN A 520 21.73 -19.23 -1.03
C ASN A 520 20.50 -19.91 -1.64
N ILE A 521 20.71 -20.98 -2.41
CA ILE A 521 19.61 -21.77 -2.99
C ILE A 521 18.76 -22.41 -1.90
N HIS A 522 19.38 -22.94 -0.84
CA HIS A 522 18.66 -23.49 0.30
C HIS A 522 17.78 -22.44 1.01
N ILE A 523 18.26 -21.19 1.15
CA ILE A 523 17.46 -20.09 1.70
C ILE A 523 16.24 -19.82 0.82
N LEU A 524 16.42 -19.71 -0.50
CA LEU A 524 15.31 -19.51 -1.44
C LEU A 524 14.26 -20.63 -1.35
N LEU A 525 14.69 -21.90 -1.36
CA LEU A 525 13.80 -23.05 -1.25
C LEU A 525 13.09 -23.11 0.12
N THR A 526 13.76 -22.72 1.19
CA THR A 526 13.16 -22.66 2.53
C THR A 526 12.07 -21.60 2.60
N LYS A 527 12.33 -20.42 2.03
CA LYS A 527 11.33 -19.34 1.97
C LYS A 527 10.18 -19.65 1.03
N ALA A 528 10.44 -20.31 -0.10
CA ALA A 528 9.40 -20.82 -0.99
C ALA A 528 8.51 -21.86 -0.30
N ASN A 529 9.09 -22.74 0.53
CA ASN A 529 8.34 -23.70 1.33
C ASN A 529 7.52 -23.02 2.44
N GLU A 530 8.06 -21.97 3.07
CA GLU A 530 7.33 -21.16 4.05
C GLU A 530 6.09 -20.52 3.41
N PHE A 531 6.25 -19.95 2.21
CA PHE A 531 5.13 -19.41 1.43
C PHE A 531 4.10 -20.51 1.08
N SER A 532 4.60 -21.66 0.60
CA SER A 532 3.77 -22.78 0.16
C SER A 532 2.93 -23.41 1.27
N SER A 533 3.42 -23.37 2.51
CA SER A 533 2.66 -23.87 3.65
C SER A 533 1.49 -22.94 4.07
N LYS A 534 1.57 -21.65 3.74
CA LYS A 534 0.57 -20.65 4.13
C LYS A 534 -0.47 -20.39 3.04
N LEU A 535 -0.06 -20.37 1.77
CA LEU A 535 -0.87 -19.83 0.66
C LEU A 535 -1.00 -20.84 -0.49
N ILE A 536 -0.17 -20.72 -1.53
CA ILE A 536 -0.17 -21.56 -2.72
C ILE A 536 1.18 -22.27 -2.81
N ASP A 537 1.20 -23.53 -3.24
CA ASP A 537 2.44 -24.23 -3.55
C ASP A 537 3.18 -23.53 -4.69
N VAL A 538 4.24 -22.82 -4.32
CA VAL A 538 5.15 -22.11 -5.23
C VAL A 538 6.52 -22.79 -5.23
N LYS A 539 6.75 -23.74 -4.30
CA LYS A 539 8.02 -24.46 -4.18
C LYS A 539 8.34 -25.20 -5.47
N PHE A 540 7.36 -25.85 -6.09
CA PHE A 540 7.56 -26.55 -7.36
C PHE A 540 8.03 -25.61 -8.49
N MET A 541 7.56 -24.36 -8.51
CA MET A 541 7.96 -23.37 -9.52
C MET A 541 9.44 -23.01 -9.36
N PHE A 542 9.93 -22.85 -8.12
CA PHE A 542 11.35 -22.66 -7.86
C PHE A 542 12.17 -23.90 -8.23
N GLU A 543 11.68 -25.10 -7.89
CA GLU A 543 12.35 -26.36 -8.19
C GLU A 543 12.55 -26.58 -9.71
N GLU A 544 11.53 -26.24 -10.52
CA GLU A 544 11.58 -26.30 -11.99
C GLU A 544 12.58 -25.31 -12.57
N GLN A 545 12.52 -24.03 -12.15
CA GLN A 545 13.41 -22.98 -12.65
C GLN A 545 14.88 -23.20 -12.25
N LEU A 546 15.14 -23.84 -11.11
CA LEU A 546 16.49 -24.12 -10.62
C LEU A 546 17.10 -25.41 -11.17
N GLU A 547 16.31 -26.31 -11.78
CA GLU A 547 16.76 -27.65 -12.17
C GLU A 547 17.98 -27.61 -13.10
N GLN A 548 17.88 -26.90 -14.23
CA GLN A 548 18.95 -26.84 -15.22
C GLN A 548 20.21 -26.16 -14.67
N LEU A 549 20.04 -25.10 -13.87
CA LEU A 549 21.15 -24.40 -13.22
C LEU A 549 21.86 -25.31 -12.22
N LEU A 550 21.11 -26.05 -11.39
CA LEU A 550 21.67 -26.97 -10.42
C LEU A 550 22.39 -28.14 -11.09
N ILE A 551 21.84 -28.72 -12.16
CA ILE A 551 22.52 -29.77 -12.92
C ILE A 551 23.90 -29.29 -13.42
N GLN A 552 23.98 -28.07 -13.94
CA GLN A 552 25.24 -27.49 -14.39
C GLN A 552 26.22 -27.24 -13.23
N ILE A 553 25.76 -26.65 -12.12
CA ILE A 553 26.59 -26.35 -10.94
C ILE A 553 27.13 -27.63 -10.31
N ILE A 554 26.28 -28.67 -10.18
CA ILE A 554 26.64 -29.97 -9.60
C ILE A 554 27.69 -30.66 -10.47
N ASN A 555 27.51 -30.70 -11.79
CA ASN A 555 28.49 -31.32 -12.68
C ASN A 555 29.81 -30.56 -12.70
N THR A 556 29.78 -29.22 -12.70
CA THR A 556 30.99 -28.39 -12.64
C THR A 556 31.77 -28.65 -11.35
N GLN A 557 31.10 -28.66 -10.20
CA GLN A 557 31.77 -28.94 -8.93
C GLN A 557 32.29 -30.38 -8.85
N LYS A 558 31.53 -31.35 -9.38
CA LYS A 558 31.96 -32.74 -9.51
C LYS A 558 33.27 -32.82 -10.30
N ASP A 559 33.36 -32.15 -11.44
CA ASP A 559 34.56 -32.16 -12.30
C ASP A 559 35.77 -31.51 -11.59
N VAL A 560 35.56 -30.42 -10.84
CA VAL A 560 36.60 -29.82 -9.99
C VAL A 560 37.10 -30.81 -8.93
N ILE A 561 36.19 -31.54 -8.26
CA ILE A 561 36.58 -32.57 -7.28
C ILE A 561 37.34 -33.72 -7.98
N ILE A 562 36.92 -34.13 -9.17
CA ILE A 562 37.60 -35.16 -9.98
C ILE A 562 39.03 -34.72 -10.33
N ASP A 563 39.24 -33.49 -10.76
CA ASP A 563 40.55 -32.99 -11.15
C ASP A 563 41.50 -32.80 -9.95
N THR A 564 40.99 -32.29 -8.82
CA THR A 564 41.77 -32.24 -7.57
C THR A 564 42.16 -33.63 -7.08
N LEU A 565 41.27 -34.61 -7.21
CA LEU A 565 41.55 -36.00 -6.87
C LEU A 565 42.57 -36.65 -7.82
N ARG A 566 42.49 -36.37 -9.13
CA ARG A 566 43.49 -36.80 -10.13
C ARG A 566 44.88 -36.27 -9.81
N GLN A 567 44.99 -35.00 -9.45
CA GLN A 567 46.28 -34.38 -9.10
C GLN A 567 46.85 -34.99 -7.83
N ARG A 568 46.04 -35.08 -6.76
CA ARG A 568 46.48 -35.65 -5.47
C ARG A 568 46.94 -37.10 -5.57
N HIS A 569 46.29 -37.92 -6.42
CA HIS A 569 46.72 -39.30 -6.63
C HIS A 569 48.01 -39.43 -7.47
N ARG A 570 48.40 -38.42 -8.27
CA ARG A 570 49.72 -38.42 -8.92
C ARG A 570 50.84 -38.20 -7.92
N ASP A 571 50.58 -37.39 -6.90
CA ASP A 571 51.55 -37.03 -5.86
C ASP A 571 51.51 -37.96 -4.64
N GLU A 572 50.65 -38.99 -4.66
CA GLU A 572 50.39 -39.87 -3.52
C GLU A 572 51.54 -40.84 -3.27
N LYS A 573 51.99 -40.88 -2.01
CA LYS A 573 53.12 -41.70 -1.55
C LYS A 573 52.71 -42.86 -0.64
N TRP A 574 51.43 -42.94 -0.26
CA TRP A 574 50.86 -44.01 0.58
C TRP A 574 51.48 -44.09 1.98
N ILE A 575 51.67 -42.93 2.61
CA ILE A 575 52.23 -42.81 3.97
C ILE A 575 51.10 -42.40 4.92
N SER A 576 51.16 -42.83 6.18
CA SER A 576 50.26 -42.37 7.23
C SER A 576 50.42 -40.86 7.49
N VAL A 577 49.32 -40.21 7.85
CA VAL A 577 49.35 -38.80 8.25
C VAL A 577 49.78 -38.73 9.71
N THR A 578 50.93 -38.11 9.97
CA THR A 578 51.45 -37.89 11.31
C THR A 578 51.03 -36.51 11.83
N LEU A 579 50.27 -36.47 12.92
CA LEU A 579 49.92 -35.23 13.62
C LEU A 579 50.89 -35.03 14.78
N GLN A 580 51.69 -33.96 14.69
CA GLN A 580 52.72 -33.62 15.68
C GLN A 580 52.18 -32.88 16.92
N THR A 581 50.93 -32.43 16.90
CA THR A 581 50.35 -31.59 17.97
C THR A 581 48.90 -31.97 18.19
N GLN A 582 48.48 -32.02 19.46
CA GLN A 582 47.09 -32.34 19.84
C GLN A 582 46.09 -31.30 19.31
N ASP A 583 46.47 -30.03 19.20
CA ASP A 583 45.66 -28.97 18.58
C ASP A 583 45.24 -29.28 17.13
N ARG A 584 46.10 -29.93 16.34
CA ARG A 584 45.76 -30.31 14.95
C ARG A 584 44.77 -31.46 14.88
N LEU A 585 44.79 -32.34 15.89
CA LEU A 585 43.80 -33.40 16.05
C LEU A 585 42.44 -32.79 16.40
N ASP A 586 42.41 -31.83 17.33
CA ASP A 586 41.20 -31.13 17.75
C ASP A 586 40.60 -30.29 16.62
N GLN A 587 41.43 -29.61 15.82
CA GLN A 587 40.98 -28.93 14.59
C GLN A 587 40.35 -29.91 13.59
N LEU A 588 40.97 -31.07 13.38
CA LEU A 588 40.44 -32.09 12.48
C LEU A 588 39.12 -32.67 13.01
N TYR A 589 39.01 -32.92 14.32
CA TYR A 589 37.75 -33.31 14.93
C TYR A 589 36.67 -32.24 14.80
N PHE A 590 37.03 -30.97 14.93
CA PHE A 590 36.12 -29.85 14.73
C PHE A 590 35.60 -29.79 13.29
N GLU A 591 36.48 -29.89 12.30
CA GLU A 591 36.09 -29.86 10.88
C GLU A 591 35.15 -31.03 10.51
N PHE A 592 35.43 -32.25 10.98
CA PHE A 592 34.54 -33.39 10.76
C PHE A 592 33.22 -33.27 11.55
N ARG A 593 33.24 -32.61 12.71
CA ARG A 593 32.03 -32.32 13.50
C ARG A 593 31.12 -31.31 12.79
N GLU A 594 31.67 -30.29 12.14
CA GLU A 594 30.89 -29.34 11.31
C GLU A 594 30.23 -30.00 10.08
N LEU A 595 30.71 -31.19 9.68
CA LEU A 595 30.12 -32.02 8.64
C LEU A 595 29.02 -32.97 9.18
N GLY A 596 28.69 -32.86 10.46
CA GLY A 596 27.62 -33.63 11.11
C GLY A 596 28.03 -35.01 11.61
N LEU A 597 29.33 -35.32 11.65
CA LEU A 597 29.85 -36.60 12.14
C LEU A 597 30.24 -36.51 13.62
N ASP A 598 30.04 -37.61 14.35
CA ASP A 598 30.70 -37.82 15.64
C ASP A 598 32.17 -38.14 15.37
N SER A 599 32.96 -37.07 15.22
CA SER A 599 34.31 -37.09 14.65
C SER A 599 35.28 -37.98 15.42
N GLN A 600 35.04 -38.15 16.72
CA GLN A 600 35.81 -39.05 17.57
C GLN A 600 35.54 -40.52 17.21
N LYS A 601 34.27 -40.95 17.12
CA LYS A 601 33.92 -42.33 16.75
C LYS A 601 34.28 -42.67 15.29
N PHE A 602 34.18 -41.70 14.39
CA PHE A 602 34.42 -41.91 12.97
C PHE A 602 35.90 -42.18 12.64
N LEU A 603 36.82 -41.55 13.37
CA LEU A 603 38.27 -41.66 13.09
C LEU A 603 39.03 -42.55 14.08
N GLN A 604 38.47 -42.82 15.26
CA GLN A 604 39.07 -43.68 16.29
C GLN A 604 39.60 -45.04 15.78
N PRO A 605 38.95 -45.76 14.85
CA PRO A 605 39.47 -47.04 14.36
C PRO A 605 40.77 -46.93 13.56
N PHE A 606 41.11 -45.73 13.09
CA PHE A 606 42.26 -45.46 12.22
C PHE A 606 43.35 -44.64 12.92
N LEU A 607 43.17 -44.32 14.20
CA LEU A 607 44.11 -43.56 15.00
C LEU A 607 44.99 -44.49 15.83
N THR A 608 46.27 -44.17 15.92
CA THR A 608 47.18 -44.81 16.87
C THR A 608 48.02 -43.72 17.52
N THR A 609 47.95 -43.63 18.85
CA THR A 609 48.70 -42.66 19.64
C THR A 609 49.88 -43.36 20.29
N THR A 610 51.09 -42.96 19.91
CA THR A 610 52.34 -43.46 20.51
C THR A 610 53.22 -42.28 20.85
N ASN A 611 53.60 -42.13 22.12
CA ASN A 611 54.54 -41.12 22.62
C ASN A 611 54.25 -39.70 22.11
N GLU A 612 53.07 -39.16 22.44
CA GLU A 612 52.59 -37.79 22.10
C GLU A 612 52.37 -37.50 20.60
N VAL A 613 52.74 -38.42 19.71
CA VAL A 613 52.49 -38.33 18.27
C VAL A 613 51.27 -39.17 17.92
N THR A 614 50.25 -38.54 17.31
CA THR A 614 49.07 -39.24 16.84
C THR A 614 49.19 -39.51 15.34
N GLN A 615 49.24 -40.79 14.96
CA GLN A 615 49.27 -41.19 13.55
C GLN A 615 47.86 -41.60 13.11
N ILE A 616 47.41 -41.02 12.00
CA ILE A 616 46.22 -41.48 11.27
C ILE A 616 46.72 -42.48 10.22
N HIS A 617 46.30 -43.74 10.35
CA HIS A 617 46.58 -44.81 9.38
C HIS A 617 45.74 -44.69 8.10
N LEU A 618 45.65 -43.48 7.56
CA LEU A 618 45.02 -43.14 6.29
C LEU A 618 46.00 -42.28 5.48
N ALA A 619 45.92 -42.41 4.15
CA ALA A 619 46.70 -41.60 3.24
C ALA A 619 46.17 -40.15 3.20
N PRO A 620 47.03 -39.15 2.97
CA PRO A 620 46.61 -37.75 2.83
C PRO A 620 45.54 -37.55 1.75
N SER A 621 45.64 -38.23 0.59
CA SER A 621 44.61 -38.10 -0.47
C SER A 621 43.25 -38.65 -0.03
N THR A 622 43.21 -39.75 0.73
CA THR A 622 41.98 -40.34 1.27
C THR A 622 41.28 -39.39 2.22
N LEU A 623 42.02 -38.76 3.14
CA LEU A 623 41.47 -37.85 4.14
C LEU A 623 40.93 -36.56 3.50
N LEU A 624 41.70 -35.98 2.56
CA LEU A 624 41.28 -34.78 1.84
C LEU A 624 40.10 -35.06 0.89
N PHE A 625 40.04 -36.25 0.28
CA PHE A 625 38.87 -36.68 -0.48
C PHE A 625 37.65 -36.85 0.43
N ALA A 626 37.80 -37.48 1.60
CA ALA A 626 36.70 -37.65 2.55
C ALA A 626 36.09 -36.31 2.95
N LYS A 627 36.92 -35.30 3.27
CA LYS A 627 36.44 -33.94 3.54
C LYS A 627 35.67 -33.35 2.35
N ALA A 628 36.24 -33.39 1.15
CA ALA A 628 35.60 -32.83 -0.04
C ALA A 628 34.28 -33.55 -0.39
N TYR A 629 34.25 -34.87 -0.29
CA TYR A 629 33.08 -35.70 -0.57
C TYR A 629 31.97 -35.47 0.46
N LEU A 630 32.31 -35.38 1.75
CA LEU A 630 31.34 -35.07 2.81
C LEU A 630 30.76 -33.67 2.65
N THR A 631 31.59 -32.64 2.42
CA THR A 631 31.11 -31.28 2.18
C THR A 631 30.17 -31.23 0.98
N PHE A 632 30.56 -31.83 -0.14
CA PHE A 632 29.72 -31.91 -1.34
C PHE A 632 28.40 -32.63 -1.08
N SER A 633 28.43 -33.79 -0.42
CA SER A 633 27.23 -34.57 -0.10
C SER A 633 26.29 -33.86 0.88
N ARG A 634 26.82 -33.12 1.87
CA ARG A 634 26.04 -32.36 2.85
C ARG A 634 25.34 -31.18 2.19
N ASP A 635 26.06 -30.43 1.37
CA ASP A 635 25.52 -29.26 0.69
C ASP A 635 24.43 -29.67 -0.32
N LEU A 636 24.64 -30.79 -1.03
CA LEU A 636 23.62 -31.41 -1.89
C LEU A 636 22.40 -31.94 -1.12
N PHE A 637 22.60 -32.45 0.11
CA PHE A 637 21.50 -32.99 0.91
C PHE A 637 20.52 -31.89 1.34
N LYS A 638 21.02 -30.68 1.60
CA LYS A 638 20.20 -29.52 2.00
C LYS A 638 19.29 -29.03 0.87
N ILE A 639 19.71 -29.16 -0.37
CA ILE A 639 18.95 -28.72 -1.55
C ILE A 639 18.19 -29.86 -2.25
N HIS A 640 18.18 -31.07 -1.68
CA HIS A 640 17.59 -32.25 -2.32
C HIS A 640 16.07 -32.11 -2.57
N TYR A 641 15.66 -32.36 -3.82
CA TYR A 641 14.28 -32.56 -4.26
C TYR A 641 14.22 -33.51 -5.47
N SER A 642 13.00 -33.88 -5.91
CA SER A 642 12.76 -34.99 -6.85
C SER A 642 13.49 -34.87 -8.18
N LEU A 643 13.43 -33.70 -8.83
CA LEU A 643 13.98 -33.47 -10.18
C LEU A 643 15.51 -33.65 -10.24
N ILE A 644 16.24 -33.17 -9.22
CA ILE A 644 17.71 -33.24 -9.19
C ILE A 644 18.26 -34.55 -8.58
N ASN A 645 17.38 -35.44 -8.10
CA ASN A 645 17.76 -36.63 -7.36
C ASN A 645 18.68 -37.56 -8.17
N GLN A 646 18.36 -37.78 -9.44
CA GLN A 646 19.17 -38.63 -10.32
C GLN A 646 20.59 -38.07 -10.49
N THR A 647 20.71 -36.77 -10.79
CA THR A 647 21.99 -36.08 -10.98
C THR A 647 22.86 -36.13 -9.71
N ILE A 648 22.27 -35.90 -8.53
CA ILE A 648 22.99 -35.99 -7.25
C ILE A 648 23.55 -37.40 -7.05
N VAL A 649 22.71 -38.42 -7.23
CA VAL A 649 23.09 -39.81 -7.05
C VAL A 649 24.19 -40.21 -8.03
N GLU A 650 24.06 -39.86 -9.30
CA GLU A 650 25.07 -40.14 -10.32
C GLU A 650 26.42 -39.48 -10.00
N ALA A 651 26.41 -38.20 -9.59
CA ALA A 651 27.61 -37.47 -9.21
C ALA A 651 28.33 -38.11 -8.00
N LEU A 652 27.60 -38.45 -6.94
CA LEU A 652 28.17 -39.08 -5.74
C LEU A 652 28.74 -40.47 -6.05
N VAL A 653 28.01 -41.27 -6.84
CA VAL A 653 28.45 -42.62 -7.25
C VAL A 653 29.66 -42.57 -8.16
N GLU A 654 29.73 -41.60 -9.09
CA GLU A 654 30.87 -41.44 -9.99
C GLU A 654 32.15 -41.07 -9.22
N LEU A 655 32.06 -40.12 -8.27
CA LEU A 655 33.17 -39.70 -7.43
C LEU A 655 33.76 -40.88 -6.63
N ILE A 656 32.92 -41.65 -5.94
CA ILE A 656 33.41 -42.78 -5.13
C ILE A 656 33.95 -43.90 -6.02
N LYS A 657 33.32 -44.20 -7.17
CA LYS A 657 33.83 -45.22 -8.12
C LYS A 657 35.18 -44.85 -8.70
N LEU A 658 35.40 -43.57 -8.96
CA LEU A 658 36.68 -43.05 -9.44
C LEU A 658 37.75 -43.19 -8.37
N HIS A 659 37.46 -42.78 -7.12
CA HIS A 659 38.38 -42.95 -5.99
C HIS A 659 38.78 -44.42 -5.80
N LEU A 660 37.82 -45.34 -5.85
CA LEU A 660 38.08 -46.79 -5.78
C LEU A 660 38.94 -47.32 -6.93
N LYS A 661 38.80 -46.76 -8.14
CA LYS A 661 39.63 -47.13 -9.31
C LYS A 661 41.10 -46.75 -9.09
N TYR A 662 41.40 -45.73 -8.31
CA TYR A 662 42.78 -45.39 -7.97
C TYR A 662 43.40 -46.37 -6.98
N TYR A 663 42.64 -46.82 -5.97
CA TYR A 663 43.08 -47.92 -5.11
C TYR A 663 43.32 -49.20 -5.90
N GLU A 664 42.43 -49.54 -6.84
CA GLU A 664 42.59 -50.69 -7.75
C GLU A 664 43.91 -50.62 -8.53
N ARG A 665 44.21 -49.46 -9.13
CA ARG A 665 45.47 -49.24 -9.87
C ARG A 665 46.70 -49.31 -8.96
N ALA A 666 46.61 -48.80 -7.74
CA ALA A 666 47.71 -48.88 -6.77
C ALA A 666 47.98 -50.33 -6.36
N LEU A 667 46.93 -51.13 -6.12
CA LEU A 667 47.03 -52.55 -5.82
C LEU A 667 47.58 -53.35 -7.01
N GLN A 668 47.14 -53.06 -8.25
CA GLN A 668 47.68 -53.70 -9.47
C GLN A 668 49.19 -53.46 -9.63
N LYS A 669 49.68 -52.25 -9.40
CA LYS A 669 51.13 -51.95 -9.42
C LYS A 669 51.92 -52.74 -8.36
N LEU A 670 51.27 -53.11 -7.26
CA LEU A 670 51.86 -53.87 -6.16
C LEU A 670 51.72 -55.39 -6.34
N GLN A 671 50.99 -55.90 -7.34
CA GLN A 671 50.98 -57.35 -7.64
C GLN A 671 52.37 -57.86 -8.07
N THR A 672 53.22 -56.97 -8.59
CA THR A 672 54.64 -57.25 -8.91
C THR A 672 55.61 -57.06 -7.73
N SER A 673 55.15 -56.62 -6.56
CA SER A 673 55.98 -56.31 -5.38
C SER A 673 55.47 -57.06 -4.13
N ASN A 674 56.37 -57.70 -3.38
CA ASN A 674 56.06 -58.47 -2.16
C ASN A 674 55.76 -57.60 -0.91
N ASP A 675 55.43 -56.31 -1.06
CA ASP A 675 55.20 -55.41 0.07
C ASP A 675 53.81 -55.59 0.71
N LYS A 676 53.70 -56.59 1.58
CA LYS A 676 52.49 -56.96 2.30
C LYS A 676 51.99 -55.86 3.26
N GLN A 677 52.90 -55.03 3.79
CA GLN A 677 52.53 -53.94 4.70
C GLN A 677 51.83 -52.82 3.95
N LEU A 678 52.34 -52.45 2.77
CA LEU A 678 51.73 -51.44 1.92
C LEU A 678 50.37 -51.90 1.35
N LYS A 679 50.24 -53.18 0.96
CA LYS A 679 48.94 -53.77 0.57
C LYS A 679 47.90 -53.66 1.69
N ASN A 680 48.27 -54.00 2.92
CA ASN A 680 47.39 -53.88 4.08
C ASN A 680 47.02 -52.41 4.39
N PHE A 681 47.94 -51.47 4.23
CA PHE A 681 47.67 -50.04 4.41
C PHE A 681 46.67 -49.51 3.37
N ILE A 682 46.81 -49.87 2.10
CA ILE A 682 45.86 -49.50 1.04
C ILE A 682 44.49 -50.12 1.32
N MET A 683 44.43 -51.37 1.78
CA MET A 683 43.17 -52.02 2.14
C MET A 683 42.46 -51.35 3.33
N LYS A 684 43.20 -50.83 4.32
CA LYS A 684 42.61 -49.99 5.38
C LYS A 684 41.99 -48.69 4.82
N ASN A 685 42.61 -48.07 3.83
CA ASN A 685 42.05 -46.87 3.17
C ASN A 685 40.79 -47.19 2.33
N VAL A 686 40.76 -48.35 1.67
CA VAL A 686 39.57 -48.84 0.96
C VAL A 686 38.43 -49.11 1.95
N ASP A 687 38.73 -49.75 3.08
CA ASP A 687 37.76 -50.03 4.15
C ASP A 687 37.15 -48.74 4.70
N PHE A 688 37.97 -47.74 5.00
CA PHE A 688 37.50 -46.41 5.42
C PHE A 688 36.59 -45.75 4.37
N SER A 689 37.02 -45.73 3.10
CA SER A 689 36.29 -45.06 2.02
C SER A 689 34.90 -45.67 1.75
N LEU A 690 34.74 -46.97 1.97
CA LEU A 690 33.49 -47.70 1.69
C LEU A 690 32.62 -47.89 2.92
N ASN A 691 33.16 -48.52 3.96
CA ASN A 691 32.39 -48.95 5.12
C ASN A 691 32.10 -47.81 6.10
N HIS A 692 32.92 -46.76 6.07
CA HIS A 692 32.73 -45.60 6.95
C HIS A 692 32.19 -44.42 6.14
N LEU A 693 32.94 -43.93 5.15
CA LEU A 693 32.59 -42.73 4.39
C LEU A 693 31.34 -42.90 3.51
N PHE A 694 31.37 -43.88 2.59
CA PHE A 694 30.26 -44.08 1.66
C PHE A 694 29.00 -44.63 2.36
N HIS A 695 29.15 -45.56 3.30
CA HIS A 695 28.04 -46.05 4.11
C HIS A 695 27.34 -44.92 4.87
N TYR A 696 28.09 -43.99 5.45
CA TYR A 696 27.49 -42.82 6.10
C TYR A 696 26.62 -42.00 5.11
N VAL A 697 27.16 -41.68 3.93
CA VAL A 697 26.39 -40.93 2.91
C VAL A 697 25.17 -41.73 2.42
N ASP A 698 25.30 -43.05 2.23
CA ASP A 698 24.16 -43.90 1.87
C ASP A 698 23.08 -43.87 2.96
N THR A 699 23.45 -44.00 4.24
CA THR A 699 22.48 -43.90 5.35
C THR A 699 21.79 -42.54 5.44
N LEU A 700 22.50 -41.45 5.15
CA LEU A 700 21.94 -40.10 5.14
C LEU A 700 20.91 -39.92 4.01
N TYR A 701 21.17 -40.46 2.82
CA TYR A 701 20.30 -40.28 1.65
C TYR A 701 19.15 -41.30 1.59
N ARG A 702 19.28 -42.46 2.26
CA ARG A 702 18.25 -43.51 2.32
C ARG A 702 16.83 -43.03 2.64
N PRO A 703 16.59 -42.18 3.67
CA PRO A 703 15.24 -41.70 3.98
C PRO A 703 14.67 -40.76 2.91
N LYS A 704 15.51 -40.00 2.19
CA LYS A 704 15.05 -39.04 1.17
C LYS A 704 14.82 -39.67 -0.21
N VAL A 705 15.53 -40.75 -0.52
CA VAL A 705 15.48 -41.42 -1.84
C VAL A 705 14.49 -42.59 -1.85
N GLY A 706 14.01 -43.05 -0.68
CA GLY A 706 12.93 -44.02 -0.51
C GLY A 706 13.25 -45.47 -0.93
N HIS A 707 14.22 -45.67 -1.82
CA HIS A 707 14.67 -46.99 -2.29
C HIS A 707 16.20 -47.02 -2.26
N SER A 708 16.79 -48.09 -1.70
CA SER A 708 18.24 -48.29 -1.75
C SER A 708 18.68 -48.25 -3.20
N VAL A 709 19.44 -47.22 -3.55
CA VAL A 709 19.74 -46.91 -4.93
C VAL A 709 20.45 -48.11 -5.56
N LYS A 710 19.87 -48.70 -6.62
CA LYS A 710 20.50 -49.78 -7.41
C LYS A 710 21.95 -49.43 -7.83
N TYR A 711 22.27 -48.13 -7.92
CA TYR A 711 23.61 -47.61 -8.20
C TYR A 711 24.58 -47.67 -7.01
N PHE A 712 24.12 -47.55 -5.76
CA PHE A 712 24.95 -47.74 -4.56
C PHE A 712 25.31 -49.22 -4.37
N THR A 713 24.41 -50.15 -4.71
CA THR A 713 24.71 -51.60 -4.72
C THR A 713 25.87 -51.95 -5.63
N LYS A 714 25.96 -51.34 -6.82
CA LYS A 714 27.09 -51.51 -7.76
C LYS A 714 28.44 -51.03 -7.19
N VAL A 715 28.43 -50.12 -6.21
CA VAL A 715 29.65 -49.67 -5.52
C VAL A 715 30.13 -50.76 -4.55
N TYR A 716 29.20 -51.38 -3.81
CA TYR A 716 29.50 -52.51 -2.93
C TYR A 716 29.96 -53.76 -3.70
N GLU A 717 29.43 -54.05 -4.89
CA GLU A 717 29.93 -55.14 -5.75
C GLU A 717 31.40 -54.94 -6.16
N LYS A 718 31.80 -53.69 -6.41
CA LYS A 718 33.19 -53.34 -6.74
C LYS A 718 34.14 -53.61 -5.55
N MET A 719 33.63 -53.56 -4.32
CA MET A 719 34.37 -53.92 -3.10
C MET A 719 34.72 -55.42 -3.05
N SER A 720 33.79 -56.31 -3.43
CA SER A 720 34.07 -57.76 -3.46
C SER A 720 35.25 -58.05 -4.38
N LYS A 721 35.24 -57.44 -5.57
CA LYS A 721 36.33 -57.57 -6.55
C LYS A 721 37.67 -57.04 -6.02
N LEU A 722 37.67 -55.91 -5.31
CA LEU A 722 38.90 -55.37 -4.69
C LEU A 722 39.41 -56.26 -3.55
N LYS A 723 38.52 -56.83 -2.73
CA LYS A 723 38.89 -57.80 -1.68
C LYS A 723 39.45 -59.08 -2.27
N GLU A 724 38.86 -59.58 -3.35
CA GLU A 724 39.37 -60.74 -4.10
C GLU A 724 40.76 -60.45 -4.68
N MET A 725 40.98 -59.27 -5.28
CA MET A 725 42.31 -58.87 -5.79
C MET A 725 43.37 -58.72 -4.71
N ALA A 726 43.00 -58.25 -3.51
CA ALA A 726 43.90 -58.17 -2.36
C ALA A 726 44.16 -59.54 -1.70
N ALA A 727 43.24 -60.49 -1.87
CA ALA A 727 43.36 -61.86 -1.38
C ALA A 727 44.01 -62.83 -2.38
N ALA A 728 44.17 -62.45 -3.65
CA ALA A 728 44.66 -63.29 -4.75
C ALA A 728 46.16 -63.68 -4.69
N GLU A 729 46.82 -63.49 -3.55
CA GLU A 729 48.18 -63.98 -3.27
C GLU A 729 48.19 -64.71 -1.92
N LYS A 730 47.37 -65.75 -1.78
CA LYS A 730 47.66 -66.82 -0.84
C LYS A 730 48.51 -67.88 -1.51
#